data_AF-A0A520PWM6-F1
#
_entry.id   AF-A0A520PWM6-F1
#
_cell.length_a   1.000
_cell.length_b   1.000
_cell.length_c   1.000
_cell.angle_alpha   90.00
_cell.angle_beta   90.00
_cell.angle_gamma   90.00
#
_symmetry.space_group_name_H-M   'P 1'
#
loop_
_entity.id
_entity.type
_entity.pdbx_description
1 polymer ?
#
loop_
_entity_poly.entity_id
_entity_poly.type
_entity_poly.pdbx_seq_one_letter_code
_entity_poly.pdbx_strand_id
1 'polypeptide(L)'
;MISPRTKQSIFAYALTALAGCVLVGCPGPEPEVPDDIFGEMGEVAPWASPAQREAFERGREVARRRFSPEEGLGPHFNVSFCGGCHERPVLGGGGPRYRNFLLIQTELPDGTVQAVGVNGIQPQYALEDGRHATPDGADIVATRNAIPFFGAGLMAEIPAASIERYADPEDADGDGISGRPNYDQGFVGRFGRKSQTVSVEGFIRGPLFNHLGITSDPLPSDRKAQLPVPSSVSDVGGTREGLTDGVGAVTLGQAAAPDSPITDDDGVADPELSEDALFDVVSFSMLLAVPRPDAPTPDSEAGLELFREIRCDACHVETLESPRGLVPLYSDLLLHDMGEELADGIRMGIATGSEFRTQPLWGVAPVGPYLHDGRADTLDEAIRLHGGEAADIAASYAALSDGERAQILAFLESLGGRELISEGLIPPGETAPSGDAYGAPLPGTDAERFEEGRRLFDRDFGLGQGLGPGFNGDSCRACHFDPVVGGAGPIDLSVTRQAIFDGGAMMAPAMGTMAHRHSRDAARPAIDPMSNFFELRQTPSILGLGLIDQIPEANILANEDPDDLDGDGIRGRAHRLGDGRLGRLGWKADVPNLAEFARDAMFNEVGVTLPDQEGLTFGGSTDDDGVADPEISTEELEALTFFMAQLAPPPRQRTDMALEDRGEMIFADVGCASCHRALELEDGTPVALYSDLLLHDVFPDGAVGIGSGDASGREIRTPPLWGIGETAPYMHDGRASTLEAAVAAHFGEASGSAESFAALSAEDRAAVLAFLRSL
;
A
#
# COMPACT_ATOMS: atom_id res chain seq x y z
N MET A 1 -105.11 -7.43 -16.44
CA MET A 1 -105.61 -6.05 -16.23
C MET A 1 -104.77 -5.11 -17.07
N ILE A 2 -105.44 -4.41 -17.97
CA ILE A 2 -105.16 -3.16 -18.71
C ILE A 2 -103.70 -2.63 -18.71
N SER A 3 -103.24 -2.43 -19.95
CA SER A 3 -101.99 -1.89 -20.52
C SER A 3 -101.95 -0.32 -20.52
N PRO A 4 -101.07 0.39 -21.26
CA PRO A 4 -99.63 0.68 -21.12
C PRO A 4 -99.30 2.20 -21.27
N ARG A 5 -98.00 2.57 -21.25
CA ARG A 5 -97.28 3.56 -22.13
C ARG A 5 -95.93 3.91 -21.46
N THR A 6 -94.79 4.05 -22.14
CA THR A 6 -94.50 4.88 -23.33
C THR A 6 -93.17 4.42 -23.98
N LYS A 7 -93.15 3.92 -25.22
CA LYS A 7 -92.56 4.51 -26.47
C LYS A 7 -91.38 5.48 -26.26
N GLN A 8 -90.15 5.12 -26.63
CA GLN A 8 -89.50 5.25 -27.96
C GLN A 8 -89.44 6.69 -28.54
N SER A 9 -88.21 7.20 -28.69
CA SER A 9 -87.78 8.04 -29.81
C SER A 9 -86.33 7.70 -30.17
N ILE A 10 -86.09 7.64 -31.49
CA ILE A 10 -84.87 7.23 -32.19
C ILE A 10 -84.31 8.47 -32.90
N PHE A 11 -83.00 8.45 -33.18
CA PHE A 11 -82.23 9.21 -34.19
C PHE A 11 -81.60 10.55 -33.79
N ALA A 12 -80.26 10.50 -33.62
CA ALA A 12 -79.33 11.37 -34.34
C ALA A 12 -78.02 10.59 -34.60
N TYR A 13 -77.72 10.34 -35.87
CA TYR A 13 -76.42 9.92 -36.38
C TYR A 13 -75.54 11.16 -36.55
N ALA A 14 -74.26 11.10 -36.15
CA ALA A 14 -73.07 11.40 -36.97
C ALA A 14 -71.90 12.06 -36.21
N LEU A 15 -70.78 11.32 -36.23
CA LEU A 15 -69.39 11.74 -36.50
C LEU A 15 -68.54 12.50 -35.45
N THR A 16 -67.29 12.00 -35.35
CA THR A 16 -66.04 12.56 -34.75
C THR A 16 -65.95 12.58 -33.21
N ALA A 17 -64.94 12.05 -32.49
CA ALA A 17 -63.56 11.60 -32.75
C ALA A 17 -63.18 10.52 -31.68
N LEU A 18 -62.54 9.38 -32.01
CA LEU A 18 -61.10 9.09 -32.04
C LEU A 18 -60.30 9.33 -30.73
N ALA A 19 -59.67 8.23 -30.28
CA ALA A 19 -58.43 8.09 -29.49
C ALA A 19 -58.50 8.22 -27.96
N GLY A 20 -57.97 7.20 -27.27
CA GLY A 20 -57.54 7.32 -25.87
C GLY A 20 -57.80 6.13 -24.92
N CYS A 21 -57.69 4.87 -25.35
CA CYS A 21 -57.51 3.76 -24.41
C CYS A 21 -56.01 3.49 -24.29
N VAL A 22 -55.38 4.06 -23.26
CA VAL A 22 -54.03 3.69 -22.81
C VAL A 22 -54.08 2.24 -22.35
N LEU A 23 -53.32 1.39 -23.03
CA LEU A 23 -52.89 0.09 -22.51
C LEU A 23 -52.03 0.38 -21.28
N VAL A 24 -52.61 0.22 -20.09
CA VAL A 24 -51.82 0.05 -18.87
C VAL A 24 -51.14 -1.30 -19.02
N GLY A 25 -49.90 -1.27 -19.49
CA GLY A 25 -49.02 -2.45 -19.42
C GLY A 25 -48.93 -2.90 -17.98
N CYS A 26 -48.92 -4.22 -17.77
CA CYS A 26 -48.54 -4.76 -16.47
C CYS A 26 -47.21 -4.11 -16.04
N PRO A 27 -47.06 -3.63 -14.80
CA PRO A 27 -45.73 -3.27 -14.31
C PRO A 27 -44.84 -4.50 -14.51
N GLY A 28 -43.64 -4.29 -15.05
CA GLY A 28 -42.63 -5.34 -15.08
C GLY A 28 -42.34 -5.86 -13.67
N PRO A 29 -41.63 -6.98 -13.52
CA PRO A 29 -41.12 -7.38 -12.21
C PRO A 29 -40.36 -6.21 -11.58
N GLU A 30 -40.55 -6.01 -10.27
CA GLU A 30 -39.76 -5.03 -9.52
C GLU A 30 -38.27 -5.35 -9.69
N PRO A 31 -37.40 -4.35 -9.83
CA PRO A 31 -35.97 -4.60 -9.98
C PRO A 31 -35.46 -5.32 -8.73
N GLU A 32 -34.77 -6.45 -8.93
CA GLU A 32 -34.18 -7.26 -7.87
C GLU A 32 -32.65 -7.06 -7.84
N VAL A 33 -32.00 -7.44 -6.73
CA VAL A 33 -30.55 -7.54 -6.66
C VAL A 33 -30.11 -8.81 -7.39
N PRO A 34 -29.32 -8.74 -8.47
CA PRO A 34 -28.91 -9.93 -9.21
C PRO A 34 -27.84 -10.72 -8.44
N ASP A 35 -28.03 -12.04 -8.27
CA ASP A 35 -27.09 -12.89 -7.53
C ASP A 35 -25.71 -13.04 -8.22
N ASP A 36 -25.66 -12.85 -9.55
CA ASP A 36 -24.45 -12.99 -10.35
C ASP A 36 -23.48 -11.79 -10.26
N ILE A 37 -23.82 -10.75 -9.48
CA ILE A 37 -22.90 -9.65 -9.17
C ILE A 37 -21.91 -10.00 -8.04
N PHE A 38 -22.25 -10.99 -7.20
CA PHE A 38 -21.48 -11.33 -6.00
C PHE A 38 -20.47 -12.45 -6.23
N GLY A 39 -19.22 -12.24 -5.82
CA GLY A 39 -18.13 -13.22 -5.88
C GLY A 39 -17.38 -13.35 -4.56
N GLU A 40 -16.37 -14.21 -4.55
CA GLU A 40 -15.36 -14.23 -3.49
C GLU A 40 -14.55 -12.92 -3.55
N MET A 41 -14.14 -12.41 -2.39
CA MET A 41 -13.40 -11.15 -2.32
C MET A 41 -12.04 -11.30 -3.03
N GLY A 42 -11.71 -10.35 -3.92
CA GLY A 42 -10.48 -10.39 -4.71
C GLY A 42 -10.57 -11.19 -6.03
N GLU A 43 -11.69 -11.88 -6.25
CA GLU A 43 -11.90 -12.69 -7.44
C GLU A 43 -12.66 -11.94 -8.54
N VAL A 44 -12.59 -12.48 -9.75
CA VAL A 44 -13.25 -11.94 -10.94
C VAL A 44 -14.78 -12.08 -10.84
N ALA A 45 -15.50 -11.04 -11.29
CA ALA A 45 -16.95 -11.01 -11.30
C ALA A 45 -17.57 -12.23 -11.99
N PRO A 46 -18.62 -12.86 -11.43
CA PRO A 46 -19.20 -14.09 -11.98
C PRO A 46 -19.73 -13.94 -13.41
N TRP A 47 -20.23 -12.76 -13.77
CA TRP A 47 -20.74 -12.45 -15.11
C TRP A 47 -19.66 -12.26 -16.17
N ALA A 48 -18.37 -12.27 -15.81
CA ALA A 48 -17.27 -12.08 -16.75
C ALA A 48 -17.18 -13.21 -17.80
N SER A 49 -17.07 -12.82 -19.07
CA SER A 49 -16.80 -13.74 -20.19
C SER A 49 -15.41 -14.39 -20.08
N PRO A 50 -15.14 -15.50 -20.79
CA PRO A 50 -13.82 -16.13 -20.77
C PRO A 50 -12.67 -15.19 -21.13
N ALA A 51 -12.83 -14.36 -22.17
CA ALA A 51 -11.82 -13.38 -22.57
C ALA A 51 -11.59 -12.29 -21.51
N GLN A 52 -12.65 -11.87 -20.83
CA GLN A 52 -12.58 -10.92 -19.72
C GLN A 52 -11.86 -11.51 -18.51
N ARG A 53 -12.06 -12.80 -18.21
CA ARG A 53 -11.33 -13.50 -17.14
C ARG A 53 -9.84 -13.59 -17.45
N GLU A 54 -9.47 -13.88 -18.70
CA GLU A 54 -8.07 -13.84 -19.12
C GLU A 54 -7.46 -12.43 -19.00
N ALA A 55 -8.21 -11.38 -19.36
CA ALA A 55 -7.76 -9.99 -19.17
C ALA A 55 -7.63 -9.61 -17.69
N PHE A 56 -8.57 -10.05 -16.83
CA PHE A 56 -8.49 -9.88 -15.38
C PHE A 56 -7.22 -10.50 -14.81
N GLU A 57 -6.88 -11.72 -15.22
CA GLU A 57 -5.68 -12.40 -14.76
C GLU A 57 -4.38 -11.68 -15.17
N ARG A 58 -4.29 -11.27 -16.44
CA ARG A 58 -3.14 -10.46 -16.89
C ARG A 58 -3.08 -9.11 -16.16
N GLY A 59 -4.22 -8.47 -15.92
CA GLY A 59 -4.30 -7.22 -15.19
C GLY A 59 -3.89 -7.36 -13.73
N ARG A 60 -4.23 -8.50 -13.11
CA ARG A 60 -3.78 -8.89 -11.78
C ARG A 60 -2.27 -9.07 -11.71
N GLU A 61 -1.64 -9.63 -12.75
CA GLU A 61 -0.18 -9.68 -12.84
C GLU A 61 0.43 -8.28 -12.99
N VAL A 62 -0.13 -7.40 -13.82
CA VAL A 62 0.32 -6.01 -13.95
C VAL A 62 0.23 -5.28 -12.60
N ALA A 63 -0.87 -5.45 -11.86
CA ALA A 63 -1.05 -4.81 -10.55
C ALA A 63 -0.08 -5.32 -9.46
N ARG A 64 0.46 -6.54 -9.61
CA ARG A 64 1.48 -7.13 -8.72
C ARG A 64 2.92 -6.86 -9.17
N ARG A 65 3.12 -6.47 -10.44
CA ARG A 65 4.44 -6.18 -10.99
C ARG A 65 5.06 -4.98 -10.27
N ARG A 66 6.27 -5.18 -9.78
CA ARG A 66 7.13 -4.12 -9.24
C ARG A 66 7.95 -3.52 -10.36
N PHE A 67 7.84 -2.21 -10.51
CA PHE A 67 8.65 -1.47 -11.45
C PHE A 67 10.01 -1.15 -10.81
N SER A 68 11.08 -1.38 -11.55
CA SER A 68 12.42 -0.92 -11.18
C SER A 68 12.74 0.44 -11.84
N PRO A 69 13.78 1.15 -11.39
CA PRO A 69 14.27 2.35 -12.08
C PRO A 69 14.56 2.12 -13.57
N GLU A 70 15.07 0.94 -13.94
CA GLU A 70 15.35 0.59 -15.34
C GLU A 70 14.08 0.30 -16.16
N GLU A 71 12.94 0.14 -15.50
CA GLU A 71 11.63 -0.07 -16.11
C GLU A 71 10.74 1.19 -16.10
N GLY A 72 11.23 2.31 -15.57
CA GLY A 72 10.49 3.59 -15.53
C GLY A 72 10.06 4.06 -14.14
N LEU A 73 10.44 3.36 -13.06
CA LEU A 73 10.05 3.79 -11.72
C LEU A 73 10.71 5.14 -11.40
N GLY A 74 9.92 6.16 -11.08
CA GLY A 74 10.42 7.47 -10.68
C GLY A 74 10.31 8.54 -11.77
N PRO A 75 11.13 9.61 -11.72
CA PRO A 75 12.21 9.86 -10.77
C PRO A 75 11.73 10.12 -9.34
N HIS A 76 10.44 10.41 -9.15
CA HIS A 76 9.78 10.58 -7.87
C HIS A 76 8.67 9.54 -7.69
N PHE A 77 8.63 8.88 -6.54
CA PHE A 77 7.64 7.84 -6.29
C PHE A 77 7.30 7.70 -4.80
N ASN A 78 6.17 7.05 -4.54
CA ASN A 78 5.64 6.70 -3.23
C ASN A 78 5.55 5.19 -3.06
N VAL A 79 5.30 4.46 -4.15
CA VAL A 79 5.24 2.99 -4.18
C VAL A 79 5.85 2.47 -5.48
N SER A 80 6.22 1.19 -5.52
CA SER A 80 6.78 0.56 -6.73
C SER A 80 5.79 -0.32 -7.52
N PHE A 81 4.57 -0.52 -7.01
CA PHE A 81 3.52 -1.34 -7.62
C PHE A 81 2.14 -1.02 -7.04
N CYS A 82 1.07 -1.32 -7.80
CA CYS A 82 -0.30 -1.02 -7.38
C CYS A 82 -0.71 -1.81 -6.13
N GLY A 83 -0.30 -3.08 -6.04
CA GLY A 83 -0.63 -3.98 -4.94
C GLY A 83 -0.19 -3.44 -3.58
N GLY A 84 0.92 -2.69 -3.50
CA GLY A 84 1.41 -2.16 -2.23
C GLY A 84 0.41 -1.24 -1.53
N CYS A 85 -0.45 -0.53 -2.25
CA CYS A 85 -1.50 0.30 -1.65
C CYS A 85 -2.86 -0.40 -1.55
N HIS A 86 -3.10 -1.47 -2.31
CA HIS A 86 -4.40 -2.12 -2.47
C HIS A 86 -4.34 -3.61 -2.10
N GLU A 87 -3.59 -3.96 -1.06
CA GLU A 87 -3.31 -5.35 -0.67
C GLU A 87 -4.28 -5.92 0.37
N ARG A 88 -5.07 -5.09 1.06
CA ARG A 88 -5.81 -5.52 2.26
C ARG A 88 -7.30 -5.73 2.02
N PRO A 89 -7.88 -6.90 2.36
CA PRO A 89 -7.20 -8.14 2.76
C PRO A 89 -6.68 -8.93 1.55
N VAL A 90 -7.06 -8.50 0.35
CA VAL A 90 -6.68 -9.07 -0.94
C VAL A 90 -6.46 -7.95 -1.94
N LEU A 91 -5.84 -8.28 -3.07
CA LEU A 91 -5.58 -7.32 -4.14
C LEU A 91 -6.88 -6.63 -4.61
N GLY A 92 -6.87 -5.30 -4.56
CA GLY A 92 -7.99 -4.42 -4.87
C GLY A 92 -8.82 -3.94 -3.68
N GLY A 93 -8.44 -4.37 -2.48
CA GLY A 93 -8.98 -3.84 -1.24
C GLY A 93 -8.34 -2.52 -0.79
N GLY A 94 -8.38 -2.27 0.52
CA GLY A 94 -7.79 -1.10 1.16
C GLY A 94 -6.28 -1.21 1.30
N GLY A 95 -5.69 -0.20 1.93
CA GLY A 95 -4.26 -0.14 2.22
C GLY A 95 -4.00 -0.01 3.72
N PRO A 96 -2.97 -0.67 4.27
CA PRO A 96 -2.51 -0.43 5.63
C PRO A 96 -2.02 1.02 5.82
N ARG A 97 -1.90 1.48 7.05
CA ARG A 97 -1.65 2.90 7.37
C ARG A 97 -0.29 3.38 6.89
N TYR A 98 0.72 2.51 6.88
CA TYR A 98 2.05 2.83 6.33
C TYR A 98 2.04 3.11 4.81
N ARG A 99 0.92 2.86 4.13
CA ARG A 99 0.71 3.16 2.70
C ARG A 99 -0.11 4.42 2.47
N ASN A 100 -0.48 5.11 3.55
CA ASN A 100 -1.08 6.43 3.44
C ASN A 100 -0.15 7.39 2.70
N PHE A 101 -0.72 8.24 1.87
CA PHE A 101 0.03 9.23 1.12
C PHE A 101 -0.48 10.63 1.43
N LEU A 102 0.35 11.62 1.11
CA LEU A 102 0.07 13.01 1.41
C LEU A 102 -0.28 13.78 0.14
N LEU A 103 -1.33 14.57 0.26
CA LEU A 103 -1.74 15.59 -0.70
C LEU A 103 -1.20 16.93 -0.22
N ILE A 104 -0.68 17.72 -1.15
CA ILE A 104 -0.08 19.02 -0.84
C ILE A 104 -0.55 20.09 -1.84
N GLN A 105 -0.98 21.22 -1.31
CA GLN A 105 -1.41 22.38 -2.09
C GLN A 105 -0.90 23.68 -1.45
N THR A 106 -0.86 24.74 -2.25
CA THR A 106 -0.57 26.12 -1.85
C THR A 106 -1.81 26.97 -2.07
N GLU A 107 -2.24 27.74 -1.07
CA GLU A 107 -3.21 28.82 -1.25
C GLU A 107 -2.51 30.15 -1.59
N LEU A 108 -2.85 30.70 -2.75
CA LEU A 108 -2.35 32.00 -3.20
C LEU A 108 -3.10 33.14 -2.49
N PRO A 109 -2.53 34.36 -2.40
CA PRO A 109 -3.18 35.49 -1.71
C PRO A 109 -4.55 35.92 -2.24
N ASP A 110 -4.93 35.49 -3.45
CA ASP A 110 -6.26 35.73 -4.04
C ASP A 110 -7.27 34.61 -3.74
N GLY A 111 -6.89 33.61 -2.94
CA GLY A 111 -7.69 32.44 -2.57
C GLY A 111 -7.66 31.30 -3.59
N THR A 112 -6.86 31.43 -4.66
CA THR A 112 -6.66 30.35 -5.63
C THR A 112 -5.77 29.28 -5.00
N VAL A 113 -6.18 28.01 -5.12
CA VAL A 113 -5.39 26.88 -4.63
C VAL A 113 -4.64 26.23 -5.80
N GLN A 114 -3.36 25.93 -5.60
CA GLN A 114 -2.51 25.28 -6.60
C GLN A 114 -1.93 23.98 -6.03
N ALA A 115 -2.01 22.90 -6.79
CA ALA A 115 -1.34 21.65 -6.49
C ALA A 115 0.20 21.83 -6.55
N VAL A 116 0.91 21.29 -5.56
CA VAL A 116 2.39 21.27 -5.53
C VAL A 116 2.90 19.82 -5.45
N GLY A 117 4.20 19.60 -5.62
CA GLY A 117 4.74 18.24 -5.82
C GLY A 117 4.34 17.65 -7.17
N VAL A 118 4.10 16.34 -7.23
CA VAL A 118 3.69 15.64 -8.45
C VAL A 118 2.17 15.67 -8.54
N ASN A 119 1.63 16.64 -9.27
CA ASN A 119 0.18 16.85 -9.41
C ASN A 119 -0.59 16.96 -8.08
N GLY A 120 0.03 17.50 -7.02
CA GLY A 120 -0.60 17.60 -5.70
C GLY A 120 -0.27 16.44 -4.77
N ILE A 121 0.54 15.48 -5.21
CA ILE A 121 1.06 14.39 -4.39
C ILE A 121 2.45 14.76 -3.88
N GLN A 122 2.67 14.56 -2.58
CA GLN A 122 4.00 14.61 -1.98
C GLN A 122 4.76 13.33 -2.29
N PRO A 123 5.91 13.39 -3.00
CA PRO A 123 6.77 12.23 -3.15
C PRO A 123 7.45 11.87 -1.83
N GLN A 124 7.55 10.58 -1.55
CA GLN A 124 8.28 10.03 -0.41
C GLN A 124 9.72 9.73 -0.78
N TYR A 125 9.95 9.28 -2.02
CA TYR A 125 11.24 8.88 -2.55
C TYR A 125 11.61 9.66 -3.80
N ALA A 126 12.92 9.81 -4.00
CA ALA A 126 13.52 10.30 -5.23
C ALA A 126 14.78 9.46 -5.54
N LEU A 127 14.96 9.09 -6.82
CA LEU A 127 16.09 8.24 -7.21
C LEU A 127 17.45 8.94 -7.07
N GLU A 128 17.51 10.27 -7.21
CA GLU A 128 18.78 11.01 -7.19
C GLU A 128 19.26 11.35 -5.77
N ASP A 129 18.37 11.83 -4.90
CA ASP A 129 18.72 12.37 -3.58
C ASP A 129 17.97 11.70 -2.42
N GLY A 130 17.24 10.62 -2.68
CA GLY A 130 16.56 9.78 -1.69
C GLY A 130 15.26 10.38 -1.16
N ARG A 131 15.29 11.63 -0.68
CA ARG A 131 14.14 12.33 -0.11
C ARG A 131 14.26 13.86 -0.26
N HIS A 132 13.31 14.45 -0.99
CA HIS A 132 13.12 15.90 -0.98
C HIS A 132 12.34 16.38 0.24
N ALA A 133 12.60 17.61 0.70
CA ALA A 133 11.74 18.29 1.66
C ALA A 133 10.35 18.55 1.06
N THR A 134 9.35 18.71 1.92
CA THR A 134 8.05 19.26 1.48
C THR A 134 8.30 20.64 0.84
N PRO A 135 7.79 20.91 -0.38
CA PRO A 135 8.05 22.17 -1.07
C PRO A 135 7.68 23.40 -0.23
N ASP A 136 8.55 24.41 -0.25
CA ASP A 136 8.28 25.70 0.40
C ASP A 136 6.97 26.30 -0.12
N GLY A 137 6.05 26.61 0.80
CA GLY A 137 4.74 27.17 0.49
C GLY A 137 3.59 26.17 0.44
N ALA A 138 3.84 24.87 0.55
CA ALA A 138 2.78 23.89 0.79
C ALA A 138 2.13 24.16 2.17
N ASP A 139 0.97 24.79 2.18
CA ASP A 139 0.25 25.24 3.39
C ASP A 139 -1.05 24.47 3.63
N ILE A 140 -1.48 23.67 2.66
CA ILE A 140 -2.57 22.69 2.81
C ILE A 140 -1.95 21.30 2.63
N VAL A 141 -2.01 20.49 3.69
CA VAL A 141 -1.51 19.10 3.69
C VAL A 141 -2.63 18.20 4.18
N ALA A 142 -2.89 17.12 3.43
CA ALA A 142 -3.90 16.13 3.78
C ALA A 142 -3.38 14.72 3.65
N THR A 143 -3.83 13.83 4.52
CA THR A 143 -3.56 12.39 4.42
C THR A 143 -4.67 11.68 3.64
N ARG A 144 -4.29 10.66 2.87
CA ARG A 144 -5.18 9.76 2.15
C ARG A 144 -4.83 8.31 2.37
N ASN A 145 -5.84 7.52 2.70
CA ASN A 145 -5.78 6.07 2.66
C ASN A 145 -6.33 5.54 1.33
N ALA A 146 -5.73 4.46 0.83
CA ALA A 146 -6.13 3.82 -0.42
C ALA A 146 -7.59 3.31 -0.38
N ILE A 147 -8.28 3.40 -1.51
CA ILE A 147 -9.70 3.07 -1.59
C ILE A 147 -9.87 1.62 -2.03
N PRO A 148 -10.65 0.77 -1.34
CA PRO A 148 -11.08 -0.51 -1.90
C PRO A 148 -12.00 -0.28 -3.10
N PHE A 149 -11.77 -1.00 -4.20
CA PHE A 149 -12.49 -0.79 -5.47
C PHE A 149 -13.28 -2.03 -5.93
N PHE A 150 -13.66 -2.89 -4.99
CA PHE A 150 -14.61 -3.96 -5.25
C PHE A 150 -15.87 -3.43 -5.95
N GLY A 151 -16.29 -4.08 -7.03
CA GLY A 151 -17.48 -3.68 -7.78
C GLY A 151 -17.36 -2.36 -8.57
N ALA A 152 -16.15 -1.83 -8.80
CA ALA A 152 -15.97 -0.58 -9.54
C ALA A 152 -16.61 -0.58 -10.93
N GLY A 153 -16.63 -1.73 -11.63
CA GLY A 153 -17.36 -1.86 -12.89
C GLY A 153 -18.88 -1.70 -12.73
N LEU A 154 -19.48 -2.24 -11.67
CA LEU A 154 -20.90 -2.04 -11.40
C LEU A 154 -21.22 -0.59 -11.06
N MET A 155 -20.34 0.08 -10.31
CA MET A 155 -20.45 1.53 -10.05
C MET A 155 -20.44 2.33 -11.36
N ALA A 156 -19.58 1.95 -12.32
CA ALA A 156 -19.50 2.61 -13.63
C ALA A 156 -20.82 2.50 -14.43
N GLU A 157 -21.59 1.42 -14.25
CA GLU A 157 -22.87 1.20 -14.95
C GLU A 157 -24.05 1.99 -14.35
N ILE A 158 -23.90 2.55 -13.14
CA ILE A 158 -24.99 3.26 -12.45
C ILE A 158 -25.31 4.57 -13.21
N PRO A 159 -26.54 4.70 -13.74
CA PRO A 159 -26.97 5.91 -14.44
C PRO A 159 -26.91 7.14 -13.54
N ALA A 160 -26.56 8.29 -14.11
CA ALA A 160 -26.51 9.56 -13.36
C ALA A 160 -27.86 9.88 -12.68
N ALA A 161 -28.98 9.57 -13.33
CA ALA A 161 -30.31 9.77 -12.77
C ALA A 161 -30.58 8.95 -11.50
N SER A 162 -29.96 7.77 -11.36
CA SER A 162 -30.09 6.94 -10.15
C SER A 162 -29.40 7.59 -8.95
N ILE A 163 -28.30 8.31 -9.18
CA ILE A 163 -27.55 9.06 -8.16
C ILE A 163 -28.28 10.39 -7.86
N GLU A 164 -28.59 11.16 -8.91
CA GLU A 164 -29.22 12.48 -8.80
C GLU A 164 -30.60 12.44 -8.11
N ARG A 165 -31.29 11.28 -8.06
CA ARG A 165 -32.58 11.16 -7.36
C ARG A 165 -32.47 11.35 -5.85
N TYR A 166 -31.28 11.15 -5.28
CA TYR A 166 -30.99 11.30 -3.85
C TYR A 166 -30.39 12.67 -3.54
N ALA A 167 -30.11 13.50 -4.55
CA ALA A 167 -29.51 14.81 -4.33
C ALA A 167 -30.55 15.78 -3.74
N ASP A 168 -30.23 16.34 -2.58
CA ASP A 168 -31.00 17.39 -1.91
C ASP A 168 -30.09 18.51 -1.39
N PRO A 169 -29.41 19.26 -2.29
CA PRO A 169 -28.41 20.26 -1.88
C PRO A 169 -28.97 21.43 -1.04
N GLU A 170 -30.29 21.56 -0.92
CA GLU A 170 -30.95 22.65 -0.21
C GLU A 170 -31.69 22.17 1.06
N ASP A 171 -31.51 20.89 1.46
CA ASP A 171 -32.19 20.26 2.60
C ASP A 171 -33.70 20.55 2.57
N ALA A 172 -34.33 20.24 1.43
CA ALA A 172 -35.71 20.61 1.15
C ALA A 172 -36.71 19.85 2.04
N ASP A 173 -36.36 18.66 2.51
CA ASP A 173 -37.16 17.89 3.46
C ASP A 173 -36.87 18.20 4.94
N GLY A 174 -35.80 18.96 5.22
CA GLY A 174 -35.44 19.48 6.54
C GLY A 174 -34.91 18.40 7.47
N ASP A 175 -34.29 17.37 6.89
CA ASP A 175 -33.74 16.23 7.59
C ASP A 175 -32.25 16.42 7.99
N GLY A 176 -31.64 17.51 7.53
CA GLY A 176 -30.28 17.93 7.84
C GLY A 176 -29.21 17.35 6.91
N ILE A 177 -29.60 16.58 5.89
CA ILE A 177 -28.70 15.99 4.90
C ILE A 177 -28.78 16.81 3.60
N SER A 178 -27.63 17.18 3.04
CA SER A 178 -27.53 18.09 1.89
C SER A 178 -26.74 17.48 0.72
N GLY A 179 -26.92 16.17 0.51
CA GLY A 179 -26.18 15.40 -0.47
C GLY A 179 -26.22 16.00 -1.88
N ARG A 180 -25.06 16.12 -2.54
CA ARG A 180 -24.97 16.66 -3.90
C ARG A 180 -23.93 15.96 -4.78
N PRO A 181 -24.13 15.85 -6.10
CA PRO A 181 -23.16 15.23 -6.99
C PRO A 181 -21.95 16.15 -7.21
N ASN A 182 -20.76 15.56 -7.37
CA ASN A 182 -19.63 16.20 -8.04
C ASN A 182 -19.70 15.96 -9.55
N TYR A 183 -19.00 16.78 -10.34
CA TYR A 183 -19.03 16.70 -11.79
C TYR A 183 -17.63 16.66 -12.40
N ASP A 184 -17.49 15.87 -13.46
CA ASP A 184 -16.31 15.79 -14.33
C ASP A 184 -16.79 15.96 -15.78
N GLN A 185 -16.34 17.03 -16.43
CA GLN A 185 -16.78 17.41 -17.79
C GLN A 185 -18.32 17.49 -17.97
N GLY A 186 -19.03 17.85 -16.89
CA GLY A 186 -20.49 17.96 -16.86
C GLY A 186 -21.24 16.65 -16.59
N PHE A 187 -20.53 15.54 -16.36
CA PHE A 187 -21.09 14.25 -15.97
C PHE A 187 -20.95 14.02 -14.47
N VAL A 188 -21.92 13.34 -13.86
CA VAL A 188 -21.88 13.00 -12.43
C VAL A 188 -20.69 12.09 -12.17
N GLY A 189 -19.72 12.55 -11.39
CA GLY A 189 -18.53 11.78 -11.02
C GLY A 189 -18.85 10.68 -10.00
N ARG A 190 -18.04 9.62 -9.99
CA ARG A 190 -18.29 8.39 -9.19
C ARG A 190 -17.05 7.84 -8.50
N PHE A 191 -15.85 8.15 -9.02
CA PHE A 191 -14.60 7.58 -8.54
C PHE A 191 -13.78 8.59 -7.74
N GLY A 192 -13.00 8.06 -6.80
CA GLY A 192 -12.23 8.85 -5.83
C GLY A 192 -13.01 9.17 -4.54
N ARG A 193 -12.30 9.71 -3.55
CA ARG A 193 -12.85 10.10 -2.23
C ARG A 193 -13.86 11.27 -2.31
N LYS A 194 -13.84 12.06 -3.39
CA LYS A 194 -14.72 13.22 -3.59
C LYS A 194 -15.51 13.14 -4.91
N SER A 195 -15.78 11.94 -5.43
CA SER A 195 -16.50 11.72 -6.71
C SER A 195 -15.91 12.52 -7.88
N GLN A 196 -14.61 12.78 -7.90
CA GLN A 196 -14.04 13.81 -8.76
C GLN A 196 -13.81 13.37 -10.22
N THR A 197 -14.06 12.11 -10.59
CA THR A 197 -13.96 11.66 -11.98
C THR A 197 -15.01 10.61 -12.36
N VAL A 198 -15.30 10.53 -13.65
CA VAL A 198 -16.12 9.47 -14.28
C VAL A 198 -15.30 8.36 -14.95
N SER A 199 -13.99 8.56 -15.13
CA SER A 199 -13.14 7.66 -15.92
C SER A 199 -12.35 6.71 -15.02
N VAL A 200 -12.65 5.41 -15.07
CA VAL A 200 -11.84 4.38 -14.39
C VAL A 200 -10.42 4.35 -14.95
N GLU A 201 -10.26 4.47 -16.27
CA GLU A 201 -8.95 4.53 -16.92
C GLU A 201 -8.14 5.75 -16.46
N GLY A 202 -8.76 6.94 -16.46
CA GLY A 202 -8.11 8.15 -15.97
C GLY A 202 -7.71 8.03 -14.50
N PHE A 203 -8.58 7.44 -13.68
CA PHE A 203 -8.35 7.20 -12.26
C PHE A 203 -7.27 6.14 -11.97
N ILE A 204 -6.89 5.31 -12.96
CA ILE A 204 -5.77 4.35 -12.85
C ILE A 204 -4.48 4.97 -13.38
N ARG A 205 -4.53 5.64 -14.54
CA ARG A 205 -3.38 6.32 -15.14
C ARG A 205 -2.83 7.45 -14.27
N GLY A 206 -3.69 8.16 -13.54
CA GLY A 206 -3.29 9.23 -12.62
C GLY A 206 -2.34 8.70 -11.53
N PRO A 207 -2.75 7.72 -10.70
CA PRO A 207 -1.89 7.14 -9.70
C PRO A 207 -0.67 6.39 -10.22
N LEU A 208 -0.74 5.74 -11.39
CA LEU A 208 0.44 5.15 -12.05
C LEU A 208 1.55 6.21 -12.20
N PHE A 209 1.21 7.38 -12.72
CA PHE A 209 2.17 8.46 -12.85
C PHE A 209 2.50 9.12 -11.51
N ASN A 210 1.49 9.54 -10.74
CA ASN A 210 1.72 10.37 -9.55
C ASN A 210 2.39 9.64 -8.38
N HIS A 211 2.26 8.32 -8.31
CA HIS A 211 2.80 7.52 -7.19
C HIS A 211 3.94 6.58 -7.60
N LEU A 212 4.03 6.17 -8.87
CA LEU A 212 5.11 5.30 -9.34
C LEU A 212 6.04 6.01 -10.32
N GLY A 213 5.62 7.11 -10.94
CA GLY A 213 6.32 7.73 -12.07
C GLY A 213 5.95 7.14 -13.43
N ILE A 214 5.30 5.98 -13.46
CA ILE A 214 5.06 5.22 -14.70
C ILE A 214 4.12 5.96 -15.65
N THR A 215 4.62 6.23 -16.84
CA THR A 215 3.92 6.89 -17.94
C THR A 215 3.06 5.92 -18.74
N SER A 216 2.00 6.47 -19.35
CA SER A 216 1.04 5.70 -20.13
C SER A 216 0.30 6.58 -21.12
N ASP A 217 -0.03 6.00 -22.27
CA ASP A 217 -0.93 6.62 -23.25
C ASP A 217 -2.41 6.30 -22.94
N PRO A 218 -3.35 7.21 -23.25
CA PRO A 218 -4.78 6.90 -23.15
C PRO A 218 -5.13 5.76 -24.11
N LEU A 219 -6.02 4.87 -23.70
CA LEU A 219 -6.49 3.80 -24.57
C LEU A 219 -7.19 4.41 -25.79
N PRO A 220 -6.91 3.92 -27.02
CA PRO A 220 -7.61 4.38 -28.20
C PRO A 220 -9.08 3.97 -28.15
N SER A 221 -9.93 4.68 -28.89
CA SER A 221 -11.40 4.55 -28.78
C SER A 221 -11.91 3.13 -29.05
N ASP A 222 -11.27 2.39 -29.95
CA ASP A 222 -11.60 1.00 -30.27
C ASP A 222 -11.21 0.03 -29.14
N ARG A 223 -10.15 0.32 -28.37
CA ARG A 223 -9.81 -0.41 -27.14
C ARG A 223 -10.72 -0.06 -25.99
N LYS A 224 -11.05 1.23 -25.79
CA LYS A 224 -12.04 1.67 -24.79
C LYS A 224 -13.40 0.97 -25.00
N ALA A 225 -13.82 0.77 -26.26
CA ALA A 225 -15.05 0.04 -26.60
C ALA A 225 -15.01 -1.48 -26.28
N GLN A 226 -13.83 -2.05 -26.02
CA GLN A 226 -13.64 -3.45 -25.65
C GLN A 226 -13.51 -3.66 -24.14
N LEU A 227 -13.45 -2.58 -23.35
CA LEU A 227 -13.39 -2.68 -21.90
C LEU A 227 -14.65 -3.38 -21.35
N PRO A 228 -14.54 -4.05 -20.18
CA PRO A 228 -15.64 -4.84 -19.63
C PRO A 228 -16.93 -4.06 -19.39
N VAL A 229 -16.78 -2.79 -19.05
CA VAL A 229 -17.87 -1.84 -18.83
C VAL A 229 -17.52 -0.55 -19.60
N PRO A 230 -18.49 0.12 -20.25
CA PRO A 230 -18.22 1.38 -20.93
C PRO A 230 -17.64 2.44 -19.97
N SER A 231 -16.37 2.81 -20.15
CA SER A 231 -15.72 3.92 -19.44
C SER A 231 -15.85 5.26 -20.15
N SER A 232 -16.25 5.24 -21.43
CA SER A 232 -16.40 6.44 -22.25
C SER A 232 -17.82 7.00 -22.14
N VAL A 233 -17.94 8.31 -21.99
CA VAL A 233 -19.21 9.00 -22.16
C VAL A 233 -19.49 9.20 -23.64
N SER A 234 -19.95 8.15 -24.33
CA SER A 234 -20.29 8.21 -25.76
C SER A 234 -21.78 8.42 -26.05
N ASP A 235 -22.65 8.46 -25.03
CA ASP A 235 -24.09 8.58 -25.22
C ASP A 235 -24.79 9.46 -24.15
N VAL A 236 -24.58 10.79 -24.18
CA VAL A 236 -25.64 11.78 -23.85
C VAL A 236 -25.33 13.09 -24.59
N GLY A 237 -26.28 13.60 -25.37
CA GLY A 237 -26.13 14.86 -26.07
C GLY A 237 -25.91 16.05 -25.13
N GLY A 238 -24.85 16.81 -25.40
CA GLY A 238 -24.53 18.07 -24.74
C GLY A 238 -23.78 17.89 -23.42
N THR A 239 -22.49 18.26 -23.41
CA THR A 239 -21.86 18.79 -22.20
C THR A 239 -22.85 19.76 -21.55
N ARG A 240 -23.19 19.59 -20.26
CA ARG A 240 -23.99 20.59 -19.54
C ARG A 240 -23.28 21.94 -19.64
N GLU A 241 -23.73 22.81 -20.56
CA GLU A 241 -23.15 24.13 -20.79
C GLU A 241 -23.12 24.91 -19.46
N GLY A 242 -21.93 25.28 -18.99
CA GLY A 242 -21.75 26.18 -17.85
C GLY A 242 -21.14 25.58 -16.57
N LEU A 243 -20.85 24.28 -16.52
CA LEU A 243 -20.10 23.66 -15.43
C LEU A 243 -18.63 23.50 -15.86
N THR A 244 -17.92 24.61 -16.03
CA THR A 244 -16.45 24.57 -15.99
C THR A 244 -16.04 24.34 -14.55
N ASP A 245 -15.00 23.53 -14.32
CA ASP A 245 -14.27 23.47 -13.04
C ASP A 245 -14.14 24.91 -12.55
N GLY A 246 -14.80 25.26 -11.44
CA GLY A 246 -15.06 26.66 -11.07
C GLY A 246 -13.79 27.51 -11.11
N VAL A 247 -13.93 28.84 -11.21
CA VAL A 247 -12.76 29.74 -11.15
C VAL A 247 -11.98 29.44 -9.85
N GLY A 248 -10.77 28.88 -9.97
CA GLY A 248 -9.94 28.43 -8.85
C GLY A 248 -10.01 26.93 -8.51
N ALA A 249 -10.70 26.09 -9.30
CA ALA A 249 -10.70 24.65 -9.14
C ALA A 249 -9.34 24.06 -9.53
N VAL A 250 -8.79 23.20 -8.65
CA VAL A 250 -7.52 22.50 -8.87
C VAL A 250 -7.71 21.47 -9.98
N THR A 251 -6.80 21.46 -10.96
CA THR A 251 -6.74 20.46 -12.02
C THR A 251 -6.85 19.05 -11.42
N LEU A 252 -7.73 18.19 -11.97
CA LEU A 252 -7.95 16.81 -11.52
C LEU A 252 -6.71 15.90 -11.57
N GLY A 253 -5.56 16.40 -12.04
CA GLY A 253 -4.31 15.65 -12.20
C GLY A 253 -3.88 14.88 -10.97
N GLN A 254 -4.28 15.32 -9.77
CA GLN A 254 -4.06 14.59 -8.52
C GLN A 254 -4.79 13.23 -8.47
N ALA A 255 -5.98 13.16 -9.05
CA ALA A 255 -6.89 12.03 -8.96
C ALA A 255 -7.03 11.25 -10.28
N ALA A 256 -6.97 11.94 -11.42
CA ALA A 256 -7.16 11.33 -12.73
C ALA A 256 -6.23 11.97 -13.77
N ALA A 257 -5.65 11.12 -14.62
CA ALA A 257 -4.85 11.58 -15.74
C ALA A 257 -5.69 12.27 -16.83
N PRO A 258 -5.09 13.23 -17.57
CA PRO A 258 -5.72 13.78 -18.77
C PRO A 258 -5.89 12.72 -19.87
N ASP A 259 -6.80 12.98 -20.81
CA ASP A 259 -6.98 12.17 -22.04
C ASP A 259 -5.92 12.53 -23.11
N SER A 260 -4.64 12.53 -22.69
CA SER A 260 -3.46 12.75 -23.52
C SER A 260 -2.31 11.86 -23.03
N PRO A 261 -1.32 11.56 -23.88
CA PRO A 261 -0.07 10.94 -23.46
C PRO A 261 0.52 11.61 -22.21
N ILE A 262 1.06 10.80 -21.31
CA ILE A 262 1.89 11.21 -20.18
C ILE A 262 3.33 10.90 -20.56
N THR A 263 4.26 11.78 -20.20
CA THR A 263 5.69 11.66 -20.48
C THR A 263 6.48 12.22 -19.31
N ASP A 264 7.68 11.72 -19.07
CA ASP A 264 8.63 12.33 -18.15
C ASP A 264 10.07 12.38 -18.72
N ASP A 265 11.07 12.50 -17.85
CA ASP A 265 12.49 12.58 -18.20
C ASP A 265 13.31 11.78 -17.19
N ASP A 266 13.07 10.47 -17.13
CA ASP A 266 13.79 9.52 -16.28
C ASP A 266 14.88 8.72 -17.03
N GLY A 267 14.94 8.86 -18.36
CA GLY A 267 15.88 8.17 -19.24
C GLY A 267 15.38 6.83 -19.80
N VAL A 268 14.17 6.41 -19.44
CA VAL A 268 13.43 5.30 -20.04
C VAL A 268 12.51 5.86 -21.14
N ALA A 269 12.07 5.00 -22.07
CA ALA A 269 11.30 5.44 -23.23
C ALA A 269 9.79 5.42 -22.96
N ASP A 270 9.15 6.59 -23.04
CA ASP A 270 7.70 6.71 -22.91
C ASP A 270 6.91 6.04 -24.07
N PRO A 271 5.71 5.48 -23.79
CA PRO A 271 5.21 5.17 -22.46
C PRO A 271 5.88 3.89 -21.90
N GLU A 272 6.21 3.86 -20.59
CA GLU A 272 6.76 2.62 -20.02
C GLU A 272 5.69 1.55 -19.81
N LEU A 273 4.44 1.93 -19.53
CA LEU A 273 3.31 1.00 -19.52
C LEU A 273 2.68 0.86 -20.92
N SER A 274 2.71 -0.35 -21.46
CA SER A 274 2.12 -0.66 -22.77
C SER A 274 0.60 -0.52 -22.78
N GLU A 275 0.02 -0.28 -23.96
CA GLU A 275 -1.44 -0.24 -24.18
C GLU A 275 -2.14 -1.52 -23.68
N ASP A 276 -1.55 -2.70 -23.93
CA ASP A 276 -2.13 -3.97 -23.51
C ASP A 276 -2.10 -4.12 -21.98
N ALA A 277 -1.00 -3.73 -21.33
CA ALA A 277 -0.90 -3.77 -19.88
C ALA A 277 -1.89 -2.79 -19.22
N LEU A 278 -2.05 -1.58 -19.79
CA LEU A 278 -3.06 -0.63 -19.34
C LEU A 278 -4.48 -1.17 -19.52
N PHE A 279 -4.80 -1.76 -20.68
CA PHE A 279 -6.09 -2.37 -20.93
C PHE A 279 -6.40 -3.48 -19.93
N ASP A 280 -5.43 -4.34 -19.64
CA ASP A 280 -5.58 -5.46 -18.73
C ASP A 280 -5.77 -4.98 -17.28
N VAL A 281 -4.98 -4.01 -16.79
CA VAL A 281 -5.14 -3.50 -15.41
C VAL A 281 -6.46 -2.72 -15.22
N VAL A 282 -6.91 -1.97 -16.23
CA VAL A 282 -8.24 -1.32 -16.20
C VAL A 282 -9.34 -2.38 -16.19
N SER A 283 -9.19 -3.45 -16.99
CA SER A 283 -10.13 -4.56 -17.00
C SER A 283 -10.18 -5.29 -15.65
N PHE A 284 -9.03 -5.51 -15.02
CA PHE A 284 -8.92 -6.07 -13.67
C PHE A 284 -9.75 -5.25 -12.67
N SER A 285 -9.56 -3.92 -12.62
CA SER A 285 -10.32 -3.06 -11.71
C SER A 285 -11.82 -3.06 -11.98
N MET A 286 -12.25 -3.07 -13.25
CA MET A 286 -13.68 -3.12 -13.61
C MET A 286 -14.33 -4.46 -13.28
N LEU A 287 -13.57 -5.55 -13.34
CA LEU A 287 -14.07 -6.91 -13.17
C LEU A 287 -13.89 -7.44 -11.74
N LEU A 288 -13.32 -6.66 -10.82
CA LEU A 288 -13.20 -7.08 -9.43
C LEU A 288 -14.59 -7.23 -8.79
N ALA A 289 -14.91 -8.44 -8.31
CA ALA A 289 -16.25 -8.77 -7.84
C ALA A 289 -16.67 -7.96 -6.61
N VAL A 290 -17.99 -7.82 -6.43
CA VAL A 290 -18.55 -7.40 -5.13
C VAL A 290 -18.48 -8.60 -4.18
N PRO A 291 -17.92 -8.45 -2.97
CA PRO A 291 -17.88 -9.51 -1.98
C PRO A 291 -19.29 -10.00 -1.66
N ARG A 292 -19.48 -11.30 -1.62
CA ARG A 292 -20.75 -11.92 -1.24
C ARG A 292 -21.06 -11.61 0.24
N PRO A 293 -22.23 -11.03 0.56
CA PRO A 293 -22.68 -10.87 1.94
C PRO A 293 -22.85 -12.22 2.64
N ASP A 294 -22.67 -12.23 3.95
CA ASP A 294 -22.94 -13.40 4.78
C ASP A 294 -24.45 -13.71 4.81
N ALA A 295 -24.78 -14.96 5.16
CA ALA A 295 -26.16 -15.31 5.45
C ALA A 295 -26.67 -14.48 6.65
N PRO A 296 -27.87 -13.87 6.56
CA PRO A 296 -28.42 -13.10 7.66
C PRO A 296 -28.52 -13.90 8.96
N THR A 297 -28.10 -13.27 10.05
CA THR A 297 -28.25 -13.73 11.43
C THR A 297 -29.22 -12.81 12.18
N PRO A 298 -29.80 -13.23 13.32
CA PRO A 298 -30.66 -12.36 14.12
C PRO A 298 -29.99 -11.03 14.50
N ASP A 299 -28.68 -11.03 14.75
CA ASP A 299 -27.95 -9.82 15.12
C ASP A 299 -27.70 -8.90 13.92
N SER A 300 -27.33 -9.43 12.75
CA SER A 300 -27.19 -8.62 11.53
C SER A 300 -28.53 -8.08 11.01
N GLU A 301 -29.63 -8.82 11.19
CA GLU A 301 -30.97 -8.36 10.84
C GLU A 301 -31.42 -7.21 11.77
N ALA A 302 -31.24 -7.38 13.09
CA ALA A 302 -31.48 -6.32 14.06
C ALA A 302 -30.57 -5.11 13.83
N GLY A 303 -29.31 -5.34 13.43
CA GLY A 303 -28.36 -4.31 13.05
C GLY A 303 -28.81 -3.47 11.87
N LEU A 304 -29.33 -4.11 10.81
CA LEU A 304 -29.90 -3.40 9.66
C LEU A 304 -31.16 -2.60 10.02
N GLU A 305 -32.00 -3.12 10.93
CA GLU A 305 -33.16 -2.37 11.44
C GLU A 305 -32.71 -1.13 12.22
N LEU A 306 -31.74 -1.28 13.13
CA LEU A 306 -31.16 -0.17 13.89
C LEU A 306 -30.47 0.85 12.98
N PHE A 307 -29.72 0.38 11.97
CA PHE A 307 -29.06 1.22 10.97
C PHE A 307 -30.05 2.18 10.29
N ARG A 308 -31.24 1.67 9.94
CA ARG A 308 -32.34 2.48 9.38
C ARG A 308 -33.02 3.35 10.44
N GLU A 309 -33.21 2.82 11.65
CA GLU A 309 -33.86 3.56 12.75
C GLU A 309 -33.09 4.82 13.14
N ILE A 310 -31.76 4.73 13.21
CA ILE A 310 -30.89 5.89 13.49
C ILE A 310 -30.54 6.71 12.25
N ARG A 311 -31.10 6.33 11.08
CA ARG A 311 -30.96 7.00 9.78
C ARG A 311 -29.57 6.98 9.13
N CYS A 312 -28.76 5.95 9.35
CA CYS A 312 -27.51 5.80 8.59
C CYS A 312 -27.77 5.70 7.07
N ASP A 313 -28.93 5.16 6.68
CA ASP A 313 -29.40 5.03 5.30
C ASP A 313 -29.78 6.34 4.61
N ALA A 314 -29.75 7.48 5.33
CA ALA A 314 -29.96 8.80 4.73
C ALA A 314 -28.86 9.16 3.71
N CYS A 315 -27.61 8.74 3.96
CA CYS A 315 -26.49 8.88 3.01
C CYS A 315 -26.00 7.51 2.51
N HIS A 316 -26.01 6.49 3.38
CA HIS A 316 -25.62 5.12 3.03
C HIS A 316 -26.80 4.32 2.48
N VAL A 317 -27.39 4.84 1.40
CA VAL A 317 -28.57 4.28 0.73
C VAL A 317 -28.32 2.85 0.27
N GLU A 318 -29.19 1.94 0.69
CA GLU A 318 -29.05 0.49 0.49
C GLU A 318 -28.81 0.10 -0.97
N THR A 319 -29.65 0.57 -1.90
CA THR A 319 -29.55 0.21 -3.33
C THR A 319 -29.63 1.40 -4.27
N LEU A 320 -28.90 1.32 -5.38
CA LEU A 320 -29.08 2.17 -6.57
C LEU A 320 -29.54 1.34 -7.77
N GLU A 321 -30.38 1.93 -8.62
CA GLU A 321 -30.84 1.30 -9.86
C GLU A 321 -29.74 1.31 -10.93
N SER A 322 -29.54 0.17 -11.61
CA SER A 322 -28.61 0.01 -12.72
C SER A 322 -29.28 -0.75 -13.90
N PRO A 323 -28.66 -0.77 -15.09
CA PRO A 323 -29.11 -1.61 -16.20
C PRO A 323 -29.21 -3.11 -15.88
N ARG A 324 -28.54 -3.57 -14.83
CA ARG A 324 -28.54 -4.98 -14.39
C ARG A 324 -29.57 -5.29 -13.32
N GLY A 325 -30.16 -4.29 -12.68
CA GLY A 325 -31.00 -4.45 -11.49
C GLY A 325 -30.57 -3.53 -10.36
N LEU A 326 -30.97 -3.85 -9.13
CA LEU A 326 -30.55 -3.12 -7.94
C LEU A 326 -29.11 -3.49 -7.57
N VAL A 327 -28.29 -2.47 -7.30
CA VAL A 327 -26.91 -2.62 -6.84
C VAL A 327 -26.85 -2.22 -5.37
N PRO A 328 -26.51 -3.12 -4.42
CA PRO A 328 -26.57 -2.84 -3.00
C PRO A 328 -25.27 -2.23 -2.47
N LEU A 329 -25.00 -0.97 -2.81
CA LEU A 329 -23.76 -0.28 -2.43
C LEU A 329 -23.74 0.15 -0.96
N TYR A 330 -24.91 0.41 -0.36
CA TYR A 330 -25.02 1.18 0.87
C TYR A 330 -24.32 2.55 0.75
N SER A 331 -24.61 3.24 -0.35
CA SER A 331 -24.05 4.54 -0.72
C SER A 331 -24.89 5.15 -1.84
N ASP A 332 -25.14 6.45 -1.72
CA ASP A 332 -25.76 7.27 -2.77
C ASP A 332 -24.76 7.84 -3.79
N LEU A 333 -23.45 7.69 -3.55
CA LEU A 333 -22.33 8.25 -4.32
C LEU A 333 -22.28 9.80 -4.36
N LEU A 334 -23.03 10.46 -3.48
CA LEU A 334 -23.07 11.92 -3.35
C LEU A 334 -21.99 12.42 -2.39
N LEU A 335 -21.67 13.70 -2.52
CA LEU A 335 -20.84 14.44 -1.56
C LEU A 335 -21.69 14.82 -0.35
N HIS A 336 -21.13 14.62 0.83
CA HIS A 336 -21.68 15.08 2.11
C HIS A 336 -20.62 15.80 2.92
N ASP A 337 -21.01 16.85 3.64
CA ASP A 337 -20.14 17.53 4.60
C ASP A 337 -19.90 16.65 5.83
N MET A 338 -18.65 16.22 6.02
CA MET A 338 -18.22 15.41 7.17
C MET A 338 -17.79 16.26 8.38
N GLY A 339 -17.91 17.59 8.28
CA GLY A 339 -17.60 18.54 9.35
C GLY A 339 -16.13 18.98 9.41
N GLU A 340 -15.85 19.97 10.25
CA GLU A 340 -14.54 20.63 10.38
C GLU A 340 -13.43 19.66 10.83
N GLU A 341 -13.72 18.73 11.74
CA GLU A 341 -12.72 17.79 12.27
C GLU A 341 -12.23 16.78 11.23
N LEU A 342 -13.05 16.48 10.22
CA LEU A 342 -12.73 15.62 9.09
C LEU A 342 -12.41 16.41 7.82
N ALA A 343 -12.38 17.74 7.89
CA ALA A 343 -12.01 18.55 6.74
C ALA A 343 -10.50 18.43 6.48
N ASP A 344 -10.14 18.27 5.21
CA ASP A 344 -8.75 18.11 4.79
C ASP A 344 -8.19 19.32 4.01
N GLY A 345 -9.02 20.34 3.82
CA GLY A 345 -8.68 21.54 3.05
C GLY A 345 -8.57 21.34 1.53
N ILE A 346 -8.57 20.11 1.03
CA ILE A 346 -8.38 19.78 -0.38
C ILE A 346 -9.67 19.97 -1.16
N ARG A 347 -9.66 20.89 -2.13
CA ARG A 347 -10.77 21.10 -3.06
C ARG A 347 -10.57 20.27 -4.34
N MET A 348 -11.63 19.60 -4.79
CA MET A 348 -11.63 18.80 -6.04
C MET A 348 -12.92 19.04 -6.84
N GLY A 349 -12.80 19.73 -7.97
CA GLY A 349 -13.98 20.20 -8.69
C GLY A 349 -14.80 21.15 -7.82
N ILE A 350 -16.06 20.82 -7.55
CA ILE A 350 -16.93 21.62 -6.67
C ILE A 350 -16.93 21.16 -5.21
N ALA A 351 -16.25 20.07 -4.88
CA ALA A 351 -16.15 19.55 -3.52
C ALA A 351 -15.24 20.44 -2.66
N THR A 352 -15.73 20.85 -1.49
CA THR A 352 -14.95 21.57 -0.48
C THR A 352 -13.98 20.62 0.25
N GLY A 353 -13.17 21.15 1.17
CA GLY A 353 -12.29 20.34 2.02
C GLY A 353 -13.03 19.41 2.98
N SER A 354 -14.25 19.74 3.39
CA SER A 354 -15.05 18.93 4.33
C SER A 354 -16.00 17.95 3.63
N GLU A 355 -16.19 18.08 2.32
CA GLU A 355 -17.08 17.21 1.56
C GLU A 355 -16.39 15.95 1.07
N PHE A 356 -17.04 14.80 1.28
CA PHE A 356 -16.58 13.49 0.82
C PHE A 356 -17.71 12.68 0.23
N ARG A 357 -17.36 11.81 -0.71
CA ARG A 357 -18.29 10.83 -1.26
C ARG A 357 -18.59 9.76 -0.22
N THR A 358 -19.86 9.36 -0.07
CA THR A 358 -20.20 8.13 0.67
C THR A 358 -19.49 6.93 0.03
N GLN A 359 -18.63 6.24 0.78
CA GLN A 359 -17.94 5.03 0.29
C GLN A 359 -18.95 3.85 0.30
N PRO A 360 -18.96 2.95 -0.71
CA PRO A 360 -19.78 1.74 -0.64
C PRO A 360 -19.34 0.88 0.54
N LEU A 361 -20.30 0.31 1.27
CA LEU A 361 -20.04 -0.46 2.50
C LEU A 361 -19.90 -1.97 2.25
N TRP A 362 -20.08 -2.44 1.01
CA TRP A 362 -19.76 -3.83 0.70
C TRP A 362 -18.29 -4.13 1.02
N GLY A 363 -18.02 -5.29 1.61
CA GLY A 363 -16.65 -5.68 1.95
C GLY A 363 -15.93 -4.73 2.92
N VAL A 364 -16.64 -3.91 3.70
CA VAL A 364 -16.00 -2.85 4.51
C VAL A 364 -15.18 -3.41 5.67
N ALA A 365 -15.57 -4.54 6.26
CA ALA A 365 -15.00 -4.99 7.53
C ALA A 365 -13.51 -5.41 7.50
N PRO A 366 -12.98 -6.06 6.45
CA PRO A 366 -11.57 -6.45 6.45
C PRO A 366 -10.61 -5.41 5.80
N VAL A 367 -11.08 -4.24 5.38
CA VAL A 367 -10.29 -3.27 4.59
C VAL A 367 -9.73 -2.09 5.38
N GLY A 368 -9.81 -2.13 6.71
CA GLY A 368 -9.34 -1.05 7.58
C GLY A 368 -7.88 -0.63 7.35
N PRO A 369 -7.45 0.56 7.81
CA PRO A 369 -8.20 1.47 8.65
C PRO A 369 -9.26 2.29 7.88
N TYR A 370 -10.07 3.04 8.62
CA TYR A 370 -11.30 3.65 8.10
C TYR A 370 -11.22 5.17 7.98
N LEU A 371 -12.22 5.74 7.30
CA LEU A 371 -12.29 7.14 6.86
C LEU A 371 -11.31 7.45 5.72
N HIS A 372 -11.32 8.70 5.24
CA HIS A 372 -10.60 9.09 4.02
C HIS A 372 -9.07 9.12 4.20
N ASP A 373 -8.61 9.27 5.43
CA ASP A 373 -7.21 9.37 5.84
C ASP A 373 -6.76 8.19 6.70
N GLY A 374 -7.64 7.21 6.91
CA GLY A 374 -7.37 6.04 7.73
C GLY A 374 -7.30 6.34 9.22
N ARG A 375 -7.70 7.50 9.76
CA ARG A 375 -7.47 7.81 11.19
C ARG A 375 -8.13 6.85 12.18
N ALA A 376 -9.20 6.14 11.78
CA ALA A 376 -9.94 5.23 12.65
C ALA A 376 -9.46 3.78 12.49
N ASP A 377 -9.10 3.13 13.59
CA ASP A 377 -8.63 1.74 13.63
C ASP A 377 -9.80 0.74 13.58
N THR A 378 -11.01 1.16 13.98
CA THR A 378 -12.21 0.30 14.03
C THR A 378 -13.44 0.94 13.38
N LEU A 379 -14.42 0.12 12.98
CA LEU A 379 -15.72 0.59 12.50
C LEU A 379 -16.46 1.42 13.56
N ASP A 380 -16.41 1.00 14.84
CA ASP A 380 -17.05 1.75 15.94
C ASP A 380 -16.47 3.17 16.06
N GLU A 381 -15.14 3.27 16.02
CA GLU A 381 -14.45 4.57 16.03
C GLU A 381 -14.80 5.40 14.80
N ALA A 382 -14.78 4.80 13.61
CA ALA A 382 -15.13 5.48 12.37
C ALA A 382 -16.53 6.09 12.44
N ILE A 383 -17.53 5.34 12.92
CA ILE A 383 -18.91 5.83 13.06
C ILE A 383 -18.97 7.01 14.05
N ARG A 384 -18.27 6.93 15.18
CA ARG A 384 -18.25 8.02 16.18
C ARG A 384 -17.58 9.29 15.69
N LEU A 385 -16.63 9.18 14.78
CA LEU A 385 -15.90 10.32 14.21
C LEU A 385 -16.69 11.04 13.10
N HIS A 386 -17.84 10.51 12.66
CA HIS A 386 -18.67 11.21 11.68
C HIS A 386 -19.16 12.55 12.26
N GLY A 387 -18.92 13.63 11.53
CA GLY A 387 -19.36 14.99 11.85
C GLY A 387 -20.24 15.57 10.75
N GLY A 388 -20.37 16.90 10.76
CA GLY A 388 -21.12 17.64 9.72
C GLY A 388 -22.58 17.18 9.63
N GLU A 389 -23.03 16.83 8.42
CA GLU A 389 -24.39 16.32 8.14
C GLU A 389 -24.72 15.05 8.97
N ALA A 390 -23.72 14.24 9.30
CA ALA A 390 -23.91 12.99 10.04
C ALA A 390 -23.79 13.15 11.57
N ALA A 391 -23.57 14.35 12.10
CA ALA A 391 -23.29 14.57 13.53
C ALA A 391 -24.41 14.06 14.45
N ASP A 392 -25.68 14.31 14.11
CA ASP A 392 -26.82 13.84 14.90
C ASP A 392 -26.99 12.31 14.84
N ILE A 393 -26.64 11.70 13.70
CA ILE A 393 -26.65 10.24 13.50
C ILE A 393 -25.53 9.59 14.33
N ALA A 394 -24.32 10.15 14.31
CA ALA A 394 -23.20 9.71 15.12
C ALA A 394 -23.49 9.83 16.63
N ALA A 395 -24.13 10.92 17.06
CA ALA A 395 -24.59 11.08 18.44
C ALA A 395 -25.65 10.04 18.82
N SER A 396 -26.56 9.72 17.90
CA SER A 396 -27.58 8.68 18.09
C SER A 396 -26.94 7.29 18.23
N TYR A 397 -25.99 6.94 17.37
CA TYR A 397 -25.19 5.73 17.48
C TYR A 397 -24.45 5.66 18.82
N ALA A 398 -23.82 6.75 19.25
CA ALA A 398 -23.10 6.80 20.52
C ALA A 398 -24.02 6.62 21.75
N ALA A 399 -25.30 6.97 21.64
CA ALA A 399 -26.31 6.82 22.68
C ALA A 399 -26.93 5.42 22.77
N LEU A 400 -26.77 4.57 21.75
CA LEU A 400 -27.18 3.17 21.77
C LEU A 400 -26.48 2.39 22.88
N SER A 401 -27.07 1.30 23.34
CA SER A 401 -26.41 0.35 24.23
C SER A 401 -25.28 -0.39 23.52
N ASP A 402 -24.34 -0.96 24.28
CA ASP A 402 -23.24 -1.75 23.73
C ASP A 402 -23.74 -2.92 22.86
N GLY A 403 -24.87 -3.53 23.24
CA GLY A 403 -25.50 -4.60 22.46
C GLY A 403 -26.10 -4.13 21.14
N GLU A 404 -26.77 -2.98 21.12
CA GLU A 404 -27.33 -2.39 19.89
C GLU A 404 -26.21 -1.94 18.93
N ARG A 405 -25.13 -1.36 19.47
CA ARG A 405 -23.95 -1.04 18.64
C ARG A 405 -23.31 -2.29 18.06
N ALA A 406 -23.15 -3.35 18.86
CA ALA A 406 -22.64 -4.63 18.38
C ALA A 406 -23.51 -5.22 17.26
N GLN A 407 -24.83 -5.00 17.27
CA GLN A 407 -25.72 -5.44 16.18
C GLN A 407 -25.49 -4.65 14.89
N ILE A 408 -25.33 -3.32 14.95
CA ILE A 408 -24.95 -2.50 13.79
C ILE A 408 -23.60 -2.97 13.23
N LEU A 409 -22.61 -3.20 14.09
CA LEU A 409 -21.31 -3.72 13.67
C LEU A 409 -21.43 -5.11 13.02
N ALA A 410 -22.25 -6.01 13.59
CA ALA A 410 -22.50 -7.33 13.01
C ALA A 410 -23.15 -7.25 11.62
N PHE A 411 -24.02 -6.26 11.38
CA PHE A 411 -24.57 -5.97 10.07
C PHE A 411 -23.49 -5.48 9.08
N LEU A 412 -22.67 -4.50 9.47
CA LEU A 412 -21.58 -4.00 8.60
C LEU A 412 -20.57 -5.10 8.26
N GLU A 413 -20.24 -5.94 9.24
CA GLU A 413 -19.39 -7.11 9.07
C GLU A 413 -20.01 -8.16 8.14
N SER A 414 -21.35 -8.25 8.06
CA SER A 414 -22.02 -9.22 7.20
C SER A 414 -22.07 -8.77 5.73
N LEU A 415 -21.56 -7.59 5.37
CA LEU A 415 -21.53 -7.08 3.99
C LEU A 415 -20.40 -7.70 3.13
N GLY A 416 -19.82 -8.80 3.59
CA GLY A 416 -18.90 -9.68 2.85
C GLY A 416 -17.46 -9.61 3.33
N GLY A 417 -16.76 -10.75 3.29
CA GLY A 417 -15.35 -10.86 3.71
C GLY A 417 -15.14 -10.86 5.23
N ARG A 418 -16.16 -11.17 6.03
CA ARG A 418 -16.07 -11.28 7.50
C ARG A 418 -14.99 -12.26 7.93
N GLU A 419 -14.84 -13.35 7.19
CA GLU A 419 -13.85 -14.41 7.39
C GLU A 419 -12.40 -13.95 7.14
N LEU A 420 -12.21 -12.79 6.51
CA LEU A 420 -10.90 -12.21 6.19
C LEU A 420 -10.46 -11.12 7.19
N ILE A 421 -11.25 -10.83 8.23
CA ILE A 421 -10.87 -9.86 9.26
C ILE A 421 -9.63 -10.36 10.01
N SER A 422 -8.54 -9.61 9.92
CA SER A 422 -7.25 -9.92 10.54
C SER A 422 -6.61 -8.68 11.17
N GLU A 423 -5.75 -8.89 12.17
CA GLU A 423 -4.94 -7.84 12.81
C GLU A 423 -3.83 -7.31 11.87
N GLY A 424 -3.47 -8.07 10.84
CA GLY A 424 -2.48 -7.69 9.83
C GLY A 424 -2.93 -8.07 8.41
N LEU A 425 -2.01 -8.56 7.58
CA LEU A 425 -2.32 -9.01 6.22
C LEU A 425 -2.35 -10.53 6.07
N ILE A 426 -1.86 -11.29 7.05
CA ILE A 426 -2.01 -12.75 7.01
C ILE A 426 -3.49 -13.08 7.19
N PRO A 427 -4.12 -13.80 6.22
CA PRO A 427 -5.50 -14.23 6.33
C PRO A 427 -5.73 -15.11 7.57
N PRO A 428 -6.90 -15.00 8.22
CA PRO A 428 -7.23 -15.83 9.37
C PRO A 428 -7.15 -17.33 9.05
N GLY A 429 -6.40 -18.07 9.86
CA GLY A 429 -6.23 -19.52 9.72
C GLY A 429 -5.17 -19.95 8.70
N GLU A 430 -4.53 -19.02 7.98
CA GLU A 430 -3.33 -19.32 7.21
C GLU A 430 -2.21 -19.77 8.16
N THR A 431 -1.58 -20.90 7.88
CA THR A 431 -0.45 -21.43 8.67
C THR A 431 0.87 -21.09 8.01
N ALA A 432 1.94 -20.99 8.80
CA ALA A 432 3.29 -20.78 8.32
C ALA A 432 3.70 -21.85 7.28
N PRO A 433 4.58 -21.48 6.33
CA PRO A 433 5.22 -22.44 5.44
C PRO A 433 5.94 -23.54 6.24
N SER A 434 6.10 -24.71 5.62
CA SER A 434 6.69 -25.89 6.28
C SER A 434 7.77 -26.56 5.44
N GLY A 435 8.60 -27.37 6.08
CA GLY A 435 9.70 -28.07 5.43
C GLY A 435 10.75 -27.08 4.92
N ASP A 436 11.20 -27.27 3.69
CA ASP A 436 12.19 -26.42 3.05
C ASP A 436 11.53 -25.27 2.27
N ALA A 437 10.35 -24.78 2.67
CA ALA A 437 9.75 -23.61 2.02
C ALA A 437 10.39 -22.32 2.52
N TYR A 438 10.38 -21.26 1.70
CA TYR A 438 10.73 -19.92 2.15
C TYR A 438 9.83 -19.52 3.33
N GLY A 439 10.41 -18.92 4.38
CA GLY A 439 9.67 -18.48 5.57
C GLY A 439 9.25 -19.62 6.50
N ALA A 440 9.67 -20.85 6.23
CA ALA A 440 9.46 -21.96 7.14
C ALA A 440 10.31 -21.82 8.43
N PRO A 441 9.84 -22.38 9.56
CA PRO A 441 10.63 -22.42 10.78
C PRO A 441 11.80 -23.40 10.65
N LEU A 442 12.83 -23.20 11.48
CA LEU A 442 13.93 -24.16 11.64
C LEU A 442 13.40 -25.54 12.08
N PRO A 443 14.10 -26.63 11.71
CA PRO A 443 13.72 -27.96 12.17
C PRO A 443 13.69 -28.08 13.70
N GLY A 444 12.57 -28.53 14.25
CA GLY A 444 12.39 -28.71 15.69
C GLY A 444 11.86 -27.49 16.45
N THR A 445 11.55 -26.39 15.75
CA THR A 445 10.86 -25.23 16.31
C THR A 445 9.49 -25.61 16.88
N ASP A 446 9.13 -24.99 18.00
CA ASP A 446 7.78 -25.05 18.55
C ASP A 446 6.80 -24.30 17.64
N ALA A 447 5.92 -25.04 16.97
CA ALA A 447 5.00 -24.50 15.98
C ALA A 447 3.99 -23.51 16.58
N GLU A 448 3.50 -23.73 17.80
CA GLU A 448 2.51 -22.85 18.42
C GLU A 448 3.13 -21.49 18.75
N ARG A 449 4.33 -21.51 19.35
CA ARG A 449 5.08 -20.29 19.65
C ARG A 449 5.56 -19.56 18.40
N PHE A 450 5.89 -20.29 17.33
CA PHE A 450 6.25 -19.69 16.05
C PHE A 450 5.07 -18.95 15.43
N GLU A 451 3.86 -19.54 15.46
CA GLU A 451 2.65 -18.89 14.94
C GLU A 451 2.20 -17.70 15.80
N GLU A 452 2.42 -17.75 17.11
CA GLU A 452 2.21 -16.59 17.99
C GLU A 452 3.11 -15.42 17.57
N GLY A 453 4.43 -15.65 17.46
CA GLY A 453 5.36 -14.62 17.03
C GLY A 453 5.13 -14.16 15.58
N ARG A 454 4.72 -15.05 14.67
CA ARG A 454 4.38 -14.70 13.28
C ARG A 454 3.19 -13.75 13.20
N ARG A 455 2.16 -13.97 14.03
CA ARG A 455 1.00 -13.05 14.12
C ARG A 455 1.42 -11.69 14.66
N LEU A 456 2.30 -11.64 15.67
CA LEU A 456 2.83 -10.37 16.18
C LEU A 456 3.70 -9.64 15.15
N PHE A 457 4.46 -10.37 14.33
CA PHE A 457 5.24 -9.80 13.24
C PHE A 457 4.36 -9.18 12.14
N ASP A 458 3.18 -9.77 11.92
CA ASP A 458 2.18 -9.36 10.92
C ASP A 458 1.23 -8.25 11.39
N ARG A 459 1.00 -8.16 12.70
CA ARG A 459 0.05 -7.24 13.33
C ARG A 459 0.35 -5.78 12.98
N ASP A 460 -0.66 -5.10 12.44
CA ASP A 460 -0.63 -3.65 12.25
C ASP A 460 -0.90 -2.98 13.61
N PHE A 461 0.01 -2.11 14.05
CA PHE A 461 -0.19 -1.26 15.23
C PHE A 461 -1.05 -0.05 14.83
N GLY A 462 -2.20 0.11 15.47
CA GLY A 462 -3.07 1.26 15.32
C GLY A 462 -2.60 2.49 16.10
N LEU A 463 -3.18 3.66 15.82
CA LEU A 463 -2.87 4.90 16.57
C LEU A 463 -3.30 4.77 18.04
N GLY A 464 -4.41 4.07 18.30
CA GLY A 464 -4.86 3.77 19.67
C GLY A 464 -4.00 2.73 20.41
N GLN A 465 -3.10 2.05 19.70
CA GLN A 465 -2.16 1.04 20.21
C GLN A 465 -0.73 1.56 20.31
N GLY A 466 -0.54 2.85 20.03
CA GLY A 466 0.70 3.60 20.16
C GLY A 466 1.65 3.52 18.98
N LEU A 467 1.08 3.47 17.77
CA LEU A 467 1.86 3.72 16.56
C LEU A 467 2.28 5.19 16.48
N GLY A 468 3.59 5.43 16.35
CA GLY A 468 4.18 6.76 16.29
C GLY A 468 5.05 7.05 17.52
N PRO A 469 5.46 8.31 17.78
CA PRO A 469 5.04 9.55 17.12
C PRO A 469 5.55 9.72 15.68
N GLY A 470 6.62 9.03 15.29
CA GLY A 470 7.13 8.94 13.91
C GLY A 470 7.43 7.49 13.54
N PHE A 471 7.08 7.08 12.31
CA PHE A 471 7.20 5.68 11.88
C PHE A 471 7.46 5.54 10.37
N ASN A 472 8.07 4.43 10.00
CA ASN A 472 8.29 4.00 8.61
C ASN A 472 7.36 2.85 8.23
N GLY A 473 7.01 1.96 9.16
CA GLY A 473 6.02 0.90 8.99
C GLY A 473 5.08 0.85 10.18
N ASP A 474 3.91 0.25 10.01
CA ASP A 474 2.95 -0.03 11.10
C ASP A 474 3.01 -1.48 11.60
N SER A 475 3.90 -2.30 11.03
CA SER A 475 4.19 -3.68 11.44
C SER A 475 5.60 -4.05 11.02
N CYS A 476 6.14 -5.17 11.52
CA CYS A 476 7.43 -5.68 11.04
C CYS A 476 7.31 -6.14 9.58
N ARG A 477 6.19 -6.81 9.25
CA ARG A 477 5.87 -7.24 7.88
C ARG A 477 5.79 -6.07 6.91
N ALA A 478 5.36 -4.87 7.32
CA ALA A 478 5.27 -3.71 6.42
C ALA A 478 6.54 -3.47 5.60
N CYS A 479 7.71 -3.83 6.14
CA CYS A 479 9.00 -3.73 5.46
C CYS A 479 9.59 -5.10 5.07
N HIS A 480 9.28 -6.18 5.79
CA HIS A 480 9.93 -7.49 5.64
C HIS A 480 8.96 -8.59 5.16
N PHE A 481 8.70 -8.70 3.85
CA PHE A 481 7.65 -9.60 3.36
C PHE A 481 7.87 -10.23 1.98
N ASP A 482 8.95 -9.93 1.27
CA ASP A 482 9.15 -10.40 -0.10
C ASP A 482 10.28 -11.43 -0.20
N PRO A 483 10.05 -12.65 -0.72
CA PRO A 483 8.79 -13.16 -1.30
C PRO A 483 7.79 -13.72 -0.26
N VAL A 484 8.18 -13.77 1.02
CA VAL A 484 7.37 -14.27 2.14
C VAL A 484 7.61 -13.42 3.38
N VAL A 485 6.76 -13.56 4.41
CA VAL A 485 6.98 -12.93 5.73
C VAL A 485 8.40 -13.17 6.23
N GLY A 486 9.11 -12.09 6.56
CA GLY A 486 10.53 -12.09 6.92
C GLY A 486 11.50 -11.84 5.74
N GLY A 487 10.96 -11.75 4.53
CA GLY A 487 11.69 -11.42 3.30
C GLY A 487 12.22 -9.99 3.27
N ALA A 488 12.81 -9.60 2.14
CA ALA A 488 13.27 -8.23 1.90
C ALA A 488 12.09 -7.29 1.59
N GLY A 489 12.35 -5.99 1.62
CA GLY A 489 11.39 -4.97 1.18
C GLY A 489 11.76 -4.41 -0.20
N PRO A 490 10.78 -3.98 -1.01
CA PRO A 490 11.04 -3.24 -2.25
C PRO A 490 11.68 -1.86 -1.97
N ILE A 491 12.15 -1.22 -3.04
CA ILE A 491 12.84 0.08 -2.97
C ILE A 491 12.01 1.18 -2.27
N ASP A 492 10.69 1.16 -2.45
CA ASP A 492 9.72 2.08 -1.84
C ASP A 492 9.43 1.81 -0.36
N LEU A 493 10.24 0.95 0.28
CA LEU A 493 10.25 0.72 1.72
C LEU A 493 11.63 0.91 2.33
N SER A 494 12.59 1.42 1.54
CA SER A 494 13.88 1.83 2.05
C SER A 494 13.70 2.94 3.11
N VAL A 495 14.50 2.87 4.17
CA VAL A 495 14.50 3.89 5.23
C VAL A 495 15.39 5.04 4.79
N THR A 496 14.88 6.28 4.90
CA THR A 496 15.70 7.47 4.68
C THR A 496 16.49 7.82 5.93
N ARG A 497 17.80 7.98 5.77
CA ARG A 497 18.69 8.55 6.77
C ARG A 497 19.05 9.99 6.41
N GLN A 498 19.24 10.84 7.42
CA GLN A 498 19.58 12.26 7.29
C GLN A 498 20.89 12.60 8.04
N ALA A 499 21.65 13.55 7.51
CA ALA A 499 22.89 14.04 8.11
C ALA A 499 23.20 15.49 7.74
N ILE A 500 24.12 16.08 8.52
CA ILE A 500 24.74 17.38 8.22
C ILE A 500 26.10 17.11 7.58
N PHE A 501 26.27 17.52 6.33
CA PHE A 501 27.53 17.50 5.59
C PHE A 501 28.15 18.90 5.57
N ASP A 502 29.31 19.06 6.22
CA ASP A 502 30.08 20.30 6.25
C ASP A 502 31.57 20.03 6.07
N GLY A 503 32.21 20.70 5.10
CA GLY A 503 33.66 20.63 4.91
C GLY A 503 34.23 19.23 4.65
N GLY A 504 33.43 18.29 4.13
CA GLY A 504 33.82 16.89 3.93
C GLY A 504 33.57 15.97 5.12
N ALA A 505 33.02 16.48 6.22
CA ALA A 505 32.65 15.70 7.40
C ALA A 505 31.13 15.49 7.47
N MET A 506 30.73 14.29 7.88
CA MET A 506 29.34 13.94 8.20
C MET A 506 29.12 14.04 9.71
N MET A 507 28.04 14.70 10.11
CA MET A 507 27.63 14.85 11.50
C MET A 507 26.18 14.41 11.68
N ALA A 508 25.90 13.78 12.82
CA ALA A 508 24.54 13.46 13.19
C ALA A 508 23.74 14.75 13.45
N PRO A 509 22.51 14.86 12.92
CA PRO A 509 21.63 15.97 13.22
C PRO A 509 21.06 15.85 14.64
N ALA A 510 20.52 16.94 15.18
CA ALA A 510 19.98 16.98 16.54
C ALA A 510 18.72 16.10 16.69
N MET A 511 17.93 15.98 15.61
CA MET A 511 16.76 15.10 15.55
C MET A 511 17.10 13.62 15.32
N GLY A 512 18.39 13.27 15.24
CA GLY A 512 18.83 11.90 14.94
C GLY A 512 18.79 11.59 13.44
N THR A 513 19.48 10.51 13.05
CA THR A 513 19.71 10.22 11.63
C THR A 513 18.51 9.62 10.92
N MET A 514 17.44 9.23 11.62
CA MET A 514 16.26 8.68 10.96
C MET A 514 15.35 9.79 10.45
N ALA A 515 14.89 9.68 9.21
CA ALA A 515 13.87 10.55 8.66
C ALA A 515 12.63 9.72 8.36
N HIS A 516 11.70 9.66 9.31
CA HIS A 516 10.46 8.89 9.21
C HIS A 516 9.57 9.35 8.06
N ARG A 517 8.84 8.42 7.44
CA ARG A 517 7.89 8.69 6.34
C ARG A 517 6.56 9.24 6.82
N HIS A 518 6.12 8.77 7.98
CA HIS A 518 4.81 9.07 8.55
C HIS A 518 4.94 9.55 10.00
N SER A 519 3.97 10.34 10.44
CA SER A 519 3.75 10.66 11.85
C SER A 519 2.29 10.44 12.20
N ARG A 520 2.01 10.45 13.51
CA ARG A 520 0.66 10.42 14.06
C ARG A 520 -0.21 11.59 13.60
N ASP A 521 0.39 12.78 13.45
CA ASP A 521 -0.32 14.03 13.17
C ASP A 521 -0.66 14.26 11.68
N ALA A 522 -0.65 13.20 10.86
CA ALA A 522 -1.07 13.24 9.45
C ALA A 522 -0.31 14.25 8.55
N ALA A 523 0.89 14.65 8.97
CA ALA A 523 1.82 15.49 8.23
C ALA A 523 3.09 14.70 7.91
N ARG A 524 3.84 15.14 6.89
CA ARG A 524 5.16 14.56 6.65
C ARG A 524 6.08 14.93 7.83
N PRO A 525 6.74 13.96 8.51
CA PRO A 525 7.65 14.29 9.60
C PRO A 525 8.70 15.29 9.16
N ALA A 526 8.97 16.28 10.02
CA ALA A 526 9.99 17.27 9.78
C ALA A 526 11.39 16.63 9.76
N ILE A 527 12.23 17.08 8.83
CA ILE A 527 13.66 16.80 8.84
C ILE A 527 14.38 17.82 9.73
N ASP A 528 15.57 17.48 10.21
CA ASP A 528 16.38 18.46 10.95
C ASP A 528 16.71 19.65 10.02
N PRO A 529 16.49 20.91 10.46
CA PRO A 529 16.72 22.08 9.61
C PRO A 529 18.17 22.24 9.11
N MET A 530 19.13 21.59 9.78
CA MET A 530 20.53 21.60 9.38
C MET A 530 20.90 20.43 8.46
N SER A 531 20.03 19.42 8.32
CA SER A 531 20.27 18.29 7.43
C SER A 531 20.33 18.76 5.97
N ASN A 532 21.37 18.36 5.27
CA ASN A 532 21.61 18.68 3.86
C ASN A 532 22.14 17.47 3.07
N PHE A 533 22.10 16.28 3.67
CA PHE A 533 22.48 15.02 3.06
C PHE A 533 21.49 13.92 3.47
N PHE A 534 21.07 13.11 2.49
CA PHE A 534 20.14 12.01 2.69
C PHE A 534 20.68 10.73 2.03
N GLU A 535 20.38 9.59 2.63
CA GLU A 535 20.80 8.28 2.16
C GLU A 535 19.64 7.29 2.33
N LEU A 536 19.38 6.47 1.32
CA LEU A 536 18.42 5.37 1.44
C LEU A 536 19.10 4.12 2.00
N ARG A 537 18.41 3.40 2.88
CA ARG A 537 18.79 2.07 3.35
C ARG A 537 17.71 1.07 2.97
N GLN A 538 18.01 0.21 1.99
CA GLN A 538 17.16 -0.88 1.53
C GLN A 538 16.84 -1.82 2.70
N THR A 539 15.63 -2.36 2.75
CA THR A 539 15.21 -3.27 3.83
C THR A 539 15.68 -4.71 3.57
N PRO A 540 16.69 -5.22 4.29
CA PRO A 540 17.22 -6.55 4.05
C PRO A 540 16.22 -7.63 4.49
N SER A 541 16.37 -8.85 3.95
CA SER A 541 15.69 -10.03 4.49
C SER A 541 16.19 -10.35 5.91
N ILE A 542 15.27 -10.81 6.77
CA ILE A 542 15.57 -11.31 8.10
C ILE A 542 15.58 -12.85 8.19
N LEU A 543 15.42 -13.54 7.06
CA LEU A 543 15.46 -15.00 7.01
C LEU A 543 16.85 -15.50 7.44
N GLY A 544 16.89 -16.44 8.39
CA GLY A 544 18.13 -17.01 8.91
C GLY A 544 18.91 -16.15 9.91
N LEU A 545 18.40 -14.98 10.35
CA LEU A 545 19.13 -14.13 11.32
C LEU A 545 19.40 -14.85 12.65
N GLY A 546 18.53 -15.77 13.07
CA GLY A 546 18.78 -16.59 14.25
C GLY A 546 20.03 -17.47 14.15
N LEU A 547 20.45 -17.88 12.95
CA LEU A 547 21.71 -18.58 12.74
C LEU A 547 22.91 -17.63 12.82
N ILE A 548 22.77 -16.40 12.29
CA ILE A 548 23.81 -15.37 12.39
C ILE A 548 24.08 -14.99 13.86
N ASP A 549 23.01 -14.87 14.65
CA ASP A 549 23.07 -14.57 16.09
C ASP A 549 23.84 -15.66 16.88
N GLN A 550 23.80 -16.91 16.41
CA GLN A 550 24.47 -18.06 17.02
C GLN A 550 25.94 -18.24 16.61
N ILE A 551 26.44 -17.52 15.60
CA ILE A 551 27.84 -17.64 15.18
C ILE A 551 28.76 -17.16 16.32
N PRO A 552 29.78 -17.90 16.76
CA PRO A 552 30.71 -17.42 17.78
C PRO A 552 31.44 -16.16 17.34
N GLU A 553 31.60 -15.17 18.23
CA GLU A 553 32.34 -13.93 17.91
C GLU A 553 33.72 -14.25 17.34
N ALA A 554 34.43 -15.20 17.96
CA ALA A 554 35.76 -15.62 17.53
C ALA A 554 35.81 -16.07 16.06
N ASN A 555 34.74 -16.64 15.51
CA ASN A 555 34.69 -17.08 14.12
C ASN A 555 34.54 -15.91 13.15
N ILE A 556 33.91 -14.82 13.58
CA ILE A 556 33.83 -13.56 12.82
C ILE A 556 35.19 -12.85 12.91
N LEU A 557 35.71 -12.68 14.12
CA LEU A 557 36.96 -11.96 14.38
C LEU A 557 38.20 -12.62 13.74
N ALA A 558 38.15 -13.94 13.53
CA ALA A 558 39.23 -14.67 12.86
C ALA A 558 39.43 -14.26 11.39
N ASN A 559 38.48 -13.55 10.79
CA ASN A 559 38.55 -13.08 9.41
C ASN A 559 38.94 -11.60 9.29
N GLU A 560 39.17 -10.89 10.41
CA GLU A 560 39.62 -9.50 10.35
C GLU A 560 41.01 -9.40 9.70
N ASP A 561 41.14 -8.53 8.69
CA ASP A 561 42.42 -8.13 8.10
C ASP A 561 42.49 -6.61 7.84
N PRO A 562 42.32 -5.74 8.87
CA PRO A 562 42.30 -4.29 8.68
C PRO A 562 43.61 -3.71 8.11
N ASP A 563 44.71 -4.46 8.23
CA ASP A 563 46.03 -4.05 7.79
C ASP A 563 46.43 -4.62 6.41
N ASP A 564 45.55 -5.44 5.77
CA ASP A 564 45.78 -6.07 4.46
C ASP A 564 47.13 -6.82 4.45
N LEU A 565 47.25 -7.77 5.39
CA LEU A 565 48.48 -8.50 5.68
C LEU A 565 48.83 -9.51 4.59
N ASP A 566 47.85 -10.01 3.84
CA ASP A 566 48.08 -10.92 2.72
C ASP A 566 48.25 -10.21 1.37
N GLY A 567 47.94 -8.92 1.30
CA GLY A 567 48.15 -8.06 0.14
C GLY A 567 47.14 -8.27 -0.98
N ASP A 568 45.96 -8.82 -0.67
CA ASP A 568 44.86 -8.98 -1.63
C ASP A 568 44.05 -7.68 -1.86
N GLY A 569 44.28 -6.66 -1.01
CA GLY A 569 43.63 -5.35 -1.09
C GLY A 569 42.33 -5.23 -0.30
N ILE A 570 41.90 -6.28 0.40
CA ILE A 570 40.69 -6.34 1.22
C ILE A 570 41.06 -6.07 2.69
N ARG A 571 40.28 -5.24 3.36
CA ARG A 571 40.59 -4.68 4.69
C ARG A 571 39.47 -4.90 5.70
N GLY A 572 38.79 -6.03 5.56
CA GLY A 572 37.63 -6.39 6.37
C GLY A 572 37.91 -6.22 7.86
N ARG A 573 37.03 -5.51 8.56
CA ARG A 573 37.11 -5.34 10.01
C ARG A 573 35.75 -5.44 10.67
N ALA A 574 35.73 -5.86 11.91
CA ALA A 574 34.47 -5.99 12.64
C ALA A 574 34.08 -4.66 13.30
N HIS A 575 32.78 -4.36 13.33
CA HIS A 575 32.26 -3.18 14.04
C HIS A 575 32.29 -3.44 15.55
N ARG A 576 32.92 -2.56 16.33
CA ARG A 576 32.83 -2.57 17.80
C ARG A 576 31.87 -1.47 18.25
N LEU A 577 30.80 -1.85 18.95
CA LEU A 577 29.82 -0.91 19.47
C LEU A 577 30.42 -0.08 20.61
N GLY A 578 29.76 1.02 20.99
CA GLY A 578 30.25 1.94 22.03
C GLY A 578 30.43 1.31 23.41
N ASP A 579 29.79 0.17 23.68
CA ASP A 579 29.92 -0.62 24.90
C ASP A 579 30.93 -1.78 24.78
N GLY A 580 31.56 -1.94 23.62
CA GLY A 580 32.55 -2.97 23.32
C GLY A 580 32.00 -4.28 22.78
N ARG A 581 30.68 -4.47 22.68
CA ARG A 581 30.09 -5.66 22.02
C ARG A 581 30.39 -5.67 20.53
N LEU A 582 30.44 -6.87 19.95
CA LEU A 582 30.53 -7.05 18.50
C LEU A 582 29.19 -6.68 17.85
N GLY A 583 29.22 -5.76 16.89
CA GLY A 583 28.11 -5.49 16.01
C GLY A 583 27.98 -6.54 14.91
N ARG A 584 26.74 -6.96 14.57
CA ARG A 584 26.50 -8.08 13.64
C ARG A 584 25.34 -7.90 12.68
N LEU A 585 24.28 -7.21 13.11
CA LEU A 585 23.03 -7.07 12.38
C LEU A 585 22.86 -5.65 11.82
N GLY A 586 22.10 -5.53 10.72
CA GLY A 586 21.97 -4.30 9.96
C GLY A 586 23.09 -4.06 8.94
N TRP A 587 22.94 -3.04 8.10
CA TRP A 587 23.87 -2.73 7.01
C TRP A 587 25.26 -2.29 7.48
N LYS A 588 25.38 -1.65 8.64
CA LYS A 588 26.68 -1.30 9.23
C LYS A 588 27.02 -2.15 10.45
N ALA A 589 26.37 -3.29 10.61
CA ALA A 589 26.53 -4.14 11.79
C ALA A 589 26.28 -3.37 13.11
N ASP A 590 25.25 -2.51 13.15
CA ASP A 590 25.02 -1.57 14.25
C ASP A 590 24.43 -2.21 15.52
N VAL A 591 23.98 -3.47 15.42
CA VAL A 591 23.23 -4.15 16.48
C VAL A 591 23.89 -5.50 16.82
N PRO A 592 24.06 -5.85 18.12
CA PRO A 592 24.91 -6.97 18.50
C PRO A 592 24.22 -8.32 18.49
N ASN A 593 22.90 -8.38 18.66
CA ASN A 593 22.13 -9.62 18.68
C ASN A 593 20.66 -9.38 18.30
N LEU A 594 19.93 -10.47 18.12
CA LEU A 594 18.58 -10.41 17.58
C LEU A 594 17.55 -9.75 18.52
N ALA A 595 17.71 -9.91 19.84
CA ALA A 595 16.82 -9.27 20.81
C ALA A 595 16.97 -7.74 20.79
N GLU A 596 18.20 -7.24 20.72
CA GLU A 596 18.46 -5.80 20.56
C GLU A 596 17.97 -5.30 19.20
N PHE A 597 18.02 -6.13 18.14
CA PHE A 597 17.53 -5.76 16.81
C PHE A 597 16.02 -5.62 16.74
N ALA A 598 15.28 -6.54 17.37
CA ALA A 598 13.83 -6.41 17.51
C ALA A 598 13.46 -5.13 18.29
N ARG A 599 14.18 -4.84 19.38
CA ARG A 599 13.95 -3.62 20.19
C ARG A 599 14.28 -2.32 19.42
N ASP A 600 15.40 -2.29 18.71
CA ASP A 600 15.80 -1.14 17.92
C ASP A 600 14.78 -0.85 16.81
N ALA A 601 14.33 -1.88 16.09
CA ALA A 601 13.35 -1.75 15.01
C ALA A 601 11.96 -1.35 15.52
N MET A 602 11.46 -1.97 16.61
CA MET A 602 10.15 -1.64 17.17
C MET A 602 10.05 -0.15 17.55
N PHE A 603 11.05 0.36 18.26
CA PHE A 603 11.03 1.75 18.69
C PHE A 603 11.34 2.72 17.56
N ASN A 604 12.40 2.48 16.77
CA ASN A 604 12.81 3.46 15.79
C ASN A 604 11.99 3.38 14.49
N GLU A 605 11.56 2.21 14.03
CA GLU A 605 10.91 2.07 12.71
C GLU A 605 9.37 2.03 12.81
N VAL A 606 8.81 1.56 13.93
CA VAL A 606 7.36 1.51 14.17
C VAL A 606 6.90 2.58 15.17
N GLY A 607 7.78 3.02 16.08
CA GLY A 607 7.49 4.02 17.10
C GLY A 607 7.07 3.45 18.45
N VAL A 608 6.87 2.14 18.57
CA VAL A 608 6.29 1.49 19.75
C VAL A 608 7.30 1.39 20.90
N THR A 609 6.91 1.79 22.12
CA THR A 609 7.79 1.73 23.30
C THR A 609 7.80 0.36 23.95
N LEU A 610 8.90 0.07 24.66
CA LEU A 610 9.29 -1.27 25.08
C LEU A 610 9.57 -1.32 26.58
N PRO A 611 9.32 -2.46 27.25
CA PRO A 611 9.67 -2.62 28.65
C PRO A 611 11.20 -2.68 28.82
N ASP A 612 11.68 -2.16 29.95
CA ASP A 612 13.08 -2.31 30.35
C ASP A 612 13.43 -3.79 30.58
N GLN A 613 14.57 -4.24 30.05
CA GLN A 613 15.08 -5.58 30.26
C GLN A 613 16.57 -5.56 30.61
N GLU A 614 16.97 -6.32 31.63
CA GLU A 614 18.34 -6.34 32.12
C GLU A 614 19.31 -6.83 31.03
N GLY A 615 20.33 -6.03 30.72
CA GLY A 615 21.36 -6.38 29.75
C GLY A 615 21.04 -6.01 28.30
N LEU A 616 19.84 -5.48 28.03
CA LEU A 616 19.47 -4.90 26.74
C LEU A 616 19.56 -3.37 26.81
N THR A 617 20.06 -2.75 25.74
CA THR A 617 20.35 -1.30 25.70
C THR A 617 19.70 -0.57 24.53
N PHE A 618 19.05 -1.28 23.62
CA PHE A 618 18.36 -0.70 22.47
C PHE A 618 16.84 -0.59 22.73
N GLY A 619 16.20 0.28 21.94
CA GLY A 619 14.79 0.62 22.08
C GLY A 619 14.52 1.66 23.19
N GLY A 620 13.45 2.43 23.02
CA GLY A 620 12.98 3.40 24.02
C GLY A 620 11.84 2.83 24.85
N SER A 621 11.72 3.31 26.10
CA SER A 621 10.69 2.90 27.05
C SER A 621 9.62 3.96 27.30
N THR A 622 9.74 5.12 26.65
CA THR A 622 8.77 6.22 26.72
C THR A 622 8.79 7.02 25.43
N ASP A 623 7.65 7.54 25.01
CA ASP A 623 7.56 8.56 23.97
C ASP A 623 6.53 9.66 24.32
N ASP A 624 5.98 10.36 23.33
CA ASP A 624 4.97 11.41 23.50
C ASP A 624 3.85 11.25 22.46
N ASP A 625 3.30 10.04 22.35
CA ASP A 625 2.21 9.74 21.43
C ASP A 625 0.82 9.80 22.11
N GLY A 626 0.77 9.82 23.44
CA GLY A 626 -0.45 9.89 24.24
C GLY A 626 -1.10 8.54 24.58
N VAL A 627 -0.44 7.44 24.24
CA VAL A 627 -0.75 6.07 24.69
C VAL A 627 0.12 5.74 25.92
N ALA A 628 -0.25 4.70 26.67
CA ALA A 628 0.40 4.40 27.94
C ALA A 628 1.59 3.45 27.76
N ASP A 629 2.79 3.96 28.04
CA ASP A 629 4.02 3.18 27.96
C ASP A 629 4.12 2.05 29.02
N PRO A 630 4.73 0.89 28.70
CA PRO A 630 5.08 0.47 27.35
C PRO A 630 3.87 -0.12 26.60
N GLU A 631 3.78 0.12 25.28
CA GLU A 631 2.69 -0.39 24.45
C GLU A 631 2.78 -1.90 24.20
N ILE A 632 3.99 -2.46 24.18
CA ILE A 632 4.21 -3.89 24.02
C ILE A 632 4.70 -4.53 25.33
N SER A 633 4.22 -5.74 25.60
CA SER A 633 4.66 -6.52 26.76
C SER A 633 6.01 -7.23 26.54
N THR A 634 6.62 -7.68 27.64
CA THR A 634 7.84 -8.51 27.57
C THR A 634 7.55 -9.83 26.84
N GLU A 635 6.39 -10.42 27.11
CA GLU A 635 5.95 -11.68 26.50
C GLU A 635 5.78 -11.56 24.98
N GLU A 636 5.18 -10.48 24.50
CA GLU A 636 5.05 -10.21 23.07
C GLU A 636 6.43 -10.00 22.41
N LEU A 637 7.33 -9.26 23.05
CA LEU A 637 8.69 -9.07 22.52
C LEU A 637 9.50 -10.39 22.50
N GLU A 638 9.32 -11.26 23.49
CA GLU A 638 9.92 -12.60 23.51
C GLU A 638 9.34 -13.53 22.42
N ALA A 639 8.03 -13.42 22.13
CA ALA A 639 7.38 -14.16 21.05
C ALA A 639 7.84 -13.68 19.66
N LEU A 640 7.93 -12.36 19.45
CA LEU A 640 8.46 -11.74 18.24
C LEU A 640 9.93 -12.16 18.00
N THR A 641 10.78 -12.02 19.03
CA THR A 641 12.19 -12.40 18.95
C THR A 641 12.34 -13.90 18.70
N PHE A 642 11.49 -14.74 19.29
CA PHE A 642 11.48 -16.18 19.04
C PHE A 642 11.15 -16.48 17.57
N PHE A 643 10.11 -15.86 17.00
CA PHE A 643 9.78 -16.04 15.58
C PHE A 643 10.96 -15.68 14.68
N MET A 644 11.57 -14.51 14.88
CA MET A 644 12.74 -14.06 14.12
C MET A 644 13.94 -15.03 14.29
N ALA A 645 14.16 -15.53 15.50
CA ALA A 645 15.25 -16.48 15.79
C ALA A 645 15.03 -17.85 15.14
N GLN A 646 13.78 -18.19 14.82
CA GLN A 646 13.40 -19.48 14.28
C GLN A 646 13.10 -19.44 12.78
N LEU A 647 13.09 -18.27 12.14
CA LEU A 647 12.98 -18.16 10.68
C LEU A 647 14.20 -18.81 10.01
N ALA A 648 13.97 -19.89 9.26
CA ALA A 648 15.03 -20.59 8.56
C ALA A 648 15.62 -19.71 7.44
N PRO A 649 16.93 -19.84 7.13
CA PRO A 649 17.45 -19.28 5.90
C PRO A 649 16.76 -19.93 4.69
N PRO A 650 16.63 -19.22 3.56
CA PRO A 650 16.14 -19.83 2.33
C PRO A 650 16.91 -21.08 1.94
N PRO A 651 16.25 -22.14 1.46
CA PRO A 651 16.95 -23.30 0.93
C PRO A 651 17.66 -22.93 -0.39
N ARG A 652 18.85 -23.50 -0.60
CA ARG A 652 19.49 -23.44 -1.92
C ARG A 652 18.65 -24.22 -2.93
N GLN A 653 18.11 -23.56 -3.95
CA GLN A 653 17.31 -24.17 -5.02
C GLN A 653 18.17 -24.42 -6.27
N ARG A 654 18.41 -25.70 -6.60
CA ARG A 654 19.29 -26.10 -7.70
C ARG A 654 18.49 -26.58 -8.90
N THR A 655 18.72 -25.98 -10.08
CA THR A 655 18.06 -26.33 -11.35
C THR A 655 19.03 -26.85 -12.41
N ASP A 656 20.26 -26.35 -12.42
CA ASP A 656 21.37 -26.84 -13.27
C ASP A 656 22.63 -26.98 -12.43
N MET A 657 22.77 -28.14 -11.77
CA MET A 657 23.84 -28.37 -10.81
C MET A 657 25.24 -28.21 -11.42
N ALA A 658 25.43 -28.60 -12.69
CA ALA A 658 26.74 -28.52 -13.32
C ALA A 658 27.14 -27.06 -13.60
N LEU A 659 26.18 -26.24 -14.04
CA LEU A 659 26.41 -24.82 -14.27
C LEU A 659 26.64 -24.07 -12.95
N GLU A 660 25.85 -24.38 -11.92
CA GLU A 660 25.95 -23.80 -10.58
C GLU A 660 27.26 -24.19 -9.87
N ASP A 661 27.69 -25.45 -9.95
CA ASP A 661 28.97 -25.89 -9.35
C ASP A 661 30.15 -25.19 -10.03
N ARG A 662 30.10 -25.04 -11.37
CA ARG A 662 31.08 -24.23 -12.11
C ARG A 662 31.03 -22.77 -11.69
N GLY A 663 29.82 -22.22 -11.51
CA GLY A 663 29.61 -20.85 -11.05
C GLY A 663 30.21 -20.60 -9.68
N GLU A 664 30.03 -21.51 -8.73
CA GLU A 664 30.59 -21.44 -7.39
C GLU A 664 32.13 -21.49 -7.41
N MET A 665 32.72 -22.34 -8.26
CA MET A 665 34.16 -22.35 -8.48
C MET A 665 34.66 -21.01 -9.03
N ILE A 666 34.01 -20.48 -10.06
CA ILE A 666 34.39 -19.21 -10.68
C ILE A 666 34.22 -18.06 -9.67
N PHE A 667 33.15 -18.07 -8.88
CA PHE A 667 32.89 -17.10 -7.81
C PHE A 667 34.07 -17.02 -6.82
N ALA A 668 34.62 -18.17 -6.43
CA ALA A 668 35.83 -18.21 -5.63
C ALA A 668 37.07 -17.73 -6.41
N ASP A 669 37.24 -18.19 -7.66
CA ASP A 669 38.41 -17.83 -8.49
C ASP A 669 38.50 -16.33 -8.83
N VAL A 670 37.36 -15.63 -8.94
CA VAL A 670 37.33 -14.17 -9.18
C VAL A 670 37.49 -13.35 -7.90
N GLY A 671 37.58 -13.99 -6.73
CA GLY A 671 37.82 -13.32 -5.44
C GLY A 671 36.56 -12.90 -4.67
N CYS A 672 35.34 -13.26 -5.12
CA CYS A 672 34.13 -12.92 -4.36
C CYS A 672 34.12 -13.61 -2.97
N ALA A 673 34.67 -14.83 -2.89
CA ALA A 673 34.72 -15.63 -1.67
C ALA A 673 35.67 -15.07 -0.59
N SER A 674 36.46 -14.03 -0.86
CA SER A 674 37.29 -13.38 0.16
C SER A 674 36.43 -12.72 1.26
N CYS A 675 35.33 -12.06 0.88
CA CYS A 675 34.36 -11.49 1.82
C CYS A 675 33.07 -12.33 1.92
N HIS A 676 32.64 -12.97 0.83
CA HIS A 676 31.41 -13.76 0.78
C HIS A 676 31.68 -15.25 1.00
N ARG A 677 31.84 -15.64 2.27
CA ARG A 677 32.26 -16.99 2.68
C ARG A 677 31.33 -17.67 3.68
N ALA A 678 31.44 -18.97 3.81
CA ALA A 678 30.79 -19.71 4.90
C ALA A 678 31.49 -19.43 6.24
N LEU A 679 30.70 -19.39 7.31
CA LEU A 679 31.15 -19.36 8.70
C LEU A 679 30.75 -20.65 9.41
N GLU A 680 31.11 -20.82 10.68
CA GLU A 680 30.80 -22.02 11.46
C GLU A 680 30.11 -21.66 12.77
N LEU A 681 29.21 -22.53 13.23
CA LEU A 681 28.67 -22.50 14.60
C LEU A 681 29.71 -23.05 15.60
N GLU A 682 29.39 -22.97 16.89
CA GLU A 682 30.29 -23.44 17.97
C GLU A 682 30.60 -24.95 17.89
N ASP A 683 29.68 -25.76 17.36
CA ASP A 683 29.88 -27.21 17.16
C ASP A 683 30.60 -27.55 15.85
N GLY A 684 31.02 -26.54 15.08
CA GLY A 684 31.66 -26.68 13.78
C GLY A 684 30.69 -26.90 12.62
N THR A 685 29.38 -26.78 12.83
CA THR A 685 28.39 -26.84 11.74
C THR A 685 28.59 -25.66 10.79
N PRO A 686 28.80 -25.90 9.48
CA PRO A 686 28.93 -24.82 8.51
C PRO A 686 27.61 -24.05 8.34
N VAL A 687 27.71 -22.73 8.33
CA VAL A 687 26.65 -21.78 7.98
C VAL A 687 27.01 -21.18 6.62
N ALA A 688 26.35 -21.64 5.57
CA ALA A 688 26.59 -21.19 4.20
C ALA A 688 25.89 -19.85 3.91
N LEU A 689 26.14 -18.84 4.74
CA LEU A 689 25.60 -17.49 4.56
C LEU A 689 26.32 -16.69 3.45
N TYR A 690 27.52 -17.11 3.06
CA TYR A 690 28.38 -16.38 2.11
C TYR A 690 28.58 -14.92 2.53
N SER A 691 29.02 -14.71 3.76
CA SER A 691 29.32 -13.41 4.36
C SER A 691 30.23 -13.62 5.56
N ASP A 692 31.31 -12.86 5.64
CA ASP A 692 32.19 -12.81 6.81
C ASP A 692 31.65 -11.92 7.96
N LEU A 693 30.56 -11.19 7.72
CA LEU A 693 29.92 -10.25 8.65
C LEU A 693 30.82 -9.05 9.04
N LEU A 694 31.86 -8.78 8.25
CA LEU A 694 32.77 -7.66 8.45
C LEU A 694 32.33 -6.45 7.63
N LEU A 695 32.80 -5.28 8.05
CA LEU A 695 32.70 -4.02 7.35
C LEU A 695 33.75 -3.93 6.24
N HIS A 696 33.34 -3.50 5.05
CA HIS A 696 34.20 -3.26 3.90
C HIS A 696 33.88 -1.94 3.20
N ASP A 697 34.89 -1.25 2.67
CA ASP A 697 34.69 -0.15 1.73
C ASP A 697 34.37 -0.69 0.33
N VAL A 698 33.09 -0.64 -0.04
CA VAL A 698 32.59 -1.06 -1.36
C VAL A 698 32.11 0.12 -2.21
N PHE A 699 32.57 1.34 -1.93
CA PHE A 699 32.08 2.57 -2.56
C PHE A 699 33.09 3.16 -3.55
N PRO A 700 32.62 3.89 -4.59
CA PRO A 700 33.52 4.56 -5.52
C PRO A 700 34.40 5.58 -4.80
N ASP A 701 35.59 5.86 -5.33
CA ASP A 701 36.49 6.87 -4.78
C ASP A 701 35.79 8.23 -4.59
N GLY A 702 35.93 8.82 -3.40
CA GLY A 702 35.33 10.11 -3.07
C GLY A 702 33.85 10.09 -2.71
N ALA A 703 33.18 8.93 -2.80
CA ALA A 703 31.84 8.77 -2.24
C ALA A 703 31.83 9.04 -0.73
N VAL A 704 30.75 9.65 -0.26
CA VAL A 704 30.47 9.96 1.14
C VAL A 704 29.19 9.25 1.56
N GLY A 705 29.01 9.02 2.86
CA GLY A 705 27.83 8.34 3.41
C GLY A 705 27.71 8.56 4.91
N ILE A 706 26.60 8.13 5.49
CA ILE A 706 26.30 8.32 6.91
C ILE A 706 26.93 7.20 7.72
N GLY A 707 28.01 7.50 8.45
CA GLY A 707 28.66 6.56 9.36
C GLY A 707 27.83 6.23 10.60
N SER A 708 28.24 5.20 11.33
CA SER A 708 27.61 4.77 12.58
C SER A 708 28.66 4.22 13.53
N GLY A 709 28.77 4.78 14.74
CA GLY A 709 29.79 4.35 15.70
C GLY A 709 31.21 4.46 15.13
N ASP A 710 31.92 3.34 15.09
CA ASP A 710 33.26 3.26 14.47
C ASP A 710 33.20 2.96 12.96
N ALA A 711 32.05 2.57 12.41
CA ALA A 711 31.84 2.31 10.99
C ALA A 711 31.78 3.63 10.20
N SER A 712 32.65 3.80 9.23
CA SER A 712 32.65 4.97 8.36
C SER A 712 31.44 5.00 7.43
N GLY A 713 31.21 6.16 6.80
CA GLY A 713 30.15 6.31 5.80
C GLY A 713 30.29 5.36 4.61
N ARG A 714 31.51 4.94 4.29
CA ARG A 714 31.85 4.10 3.15
C ARG A 714 31.89 2.61 3.49
N GLU A 715 31.73 2.25 4.75
CA GLU A 715 31.82 0.86 5.17
C GLU A 715 30.44 0.23 5.30
N ILE A 716 30.25 -0.93 4.68
CA ILE A 716 29.02 -1.72 4.75
C ILE A 716 29.39 -3.16 5.11
N ARG A 717 28.57 -3.77 5.97
CA ARG A 717 28.67 -5.19 6.33
C ARG A 717 28.32 -6.03 5.11
N THR A 718 29.10 -7.07 4.83
CA THR A 718 28.71 -8.10 3.83
C THR A 718 27.34 -8.69 4.18
N PRO A 719 26.30 -8.56 3.33
CA PRO A 719 25.01 -9.20 3.58
C PRO A 719 25.11 -10.71 3.31
N PRO A 720 24.31 -11.56 4.00
CA PRO A 720 24.19 -12.96 3.62
C PRO A 720 23.64 -13.07 2.19
N LEU A 721 24.15 -14.01 1.40
CA LEU A 721 23.72 -14.24 0.02
C LEU A 721 22.69 -15.36 -0.15
N TRP A 722 22.27 -16.04 0.93
CA TRP A 722 21.14 -16.97 0.83
C TRP A 722 19.88 -16.23 0.37
N GLY A 723 19.12 -16.84 -0.53
CA GLY A 723 17.94 -16.24 -1.15
C GLY A 723 18.18 -14.99 -2.00
N ILE A 724 19.43 -14.66 -2.36
CA ILE A 724 19.75 -13.45 -3.15
C ILE A 724 19.06 -13.45 -4.53
N GLY A 725 18.65 -14.61 -5.04
CA GLY A 725 17.87 -14.72 -6.27
C GLY A 725 16.50 -14.02 -6.24
N GLU A 726 15.92 -13.81 -5.05
CA GLU A 726 14.53 -13.36 -4.86
C GLU A 726 14.40 -12.10 -4.00
N THR A 727 15.51 -11.41 -3.68
CA THR A 727 15.53 -10.28 -2.74
C THR A 727 15.92 -8.94 -3.37
N ALA A 728 15.78 -8.81 -4.70
CA ALA A 728 15.95 -7.52 -5.37
C ALA A 728 15.00 -6.47 -4.77
N PRO A 729 15.40 -5.18 -4.73
CA PRO A 729 16.64 -4.63 -5.27
C PRO A 729 17.87 -4.87 -4.37
N TYR A 730 19.04 -4.75 -4.97
CA TYR A 730 20.34 -5.04 -4.36
C TYR A 730 21.11 -3.78 -3.99
N MET A 731 22.20 -4.00 -3.24
CA MET A 731 23.01 -2.99 -2.55
C MET A 731 22.29 -2.37 -1.36
N HIS A 732 23.04 -1.70 -0.49
CA HIS A 732 22.50 -1.11 0.75
C HIS A 732 21.46 -0.02 0.51
N ASP A 733 21.38 0.54 -0.69
CA ASP A 733 20.48 1.62 -1.07
C ASP A 733 19.48 1.21 -2.17
N GLY A 734 19.47 -0.08 -2.58
CA GLY A 734 18.54 -0.59 -3.57
C GLY A 734 18.80 -0.10 -5.00
N ARG A 735 19.97 0.46 -5.30
CA ARG A 735 20.26 1.05 -6.63
C ARG A 735 20.34 0.05 -7.79
N ALA A 736 20.44 -1.25 -7.51
CA ALA A 736 20.63 -2.28 -8.52
C ALA A 736 19.45 -3.25 -8.57
N SER A 737 18.76 -3.35 -9.69
CA SER A 737 17.64 -4.30 -9.86
C SER A 737 18.05 -5.70 -10.30
N THR A 738 19.30 -5.89 -10.74
CA THR A 738 19.82 -7.18 -11.20
C THR A 738 21.10 -7.56 -10.47
N LEU A 739 21.37 -8.86 -10.33
CA LEU A 739 22.61 -9.37 -9.74
C LEU A 739 23.84 -8.87 -10.50
N GLU A 740 23.73 -8.79 -11.82
CA GLU A 740 24.76 -8.26 -12.70
C GLU A 740 25.07 -6.79 -12.40
N ALA A 741 24.02 -5.96 -12.25
CA ALA A 741 24.17 -4.56 -11.86
C ALA A 741 24.73 -4.41 -10.43
N ALA A 742 24.33 -5.29 -9.51
CA ALA A 742 24.84 -5.31 -8.14
C ALA A 742 26.36 -5.60 -8.11
N VAL A 743 26.82 -6.61 -8.85
CA VAL A 743 28.26 -6.91 -8.96
C VAL A 743 29.01 -5.74 -9.59
N ALA A 744 28.44 -5.10 -10.63
CA ALA A 744 29.05 -3.93 -11.25
C ALA A 744 29.11 -2.70 -10.33
N ALA A 745 28.25 -2.63 -9.31
CA ALA A 745 28.20 -1.56 -8.32
C ALA A 745 29.18 -1.75 -7.14
N HIS A 746 30.00 -2.81 -7.15
CA HIS A 746 31.05 -3.01 -6.16
C HIS A 746 32.32 -2.24 -6.53
N PHE A 747 32.75 -1.35 -5.64
CA PHE A 747 33.96 -0.53 -5.77
C PHE A 747 34.88 -0.75 -4.56
N GLY A 748 35.85 0.14 -4.35
CA GLY A 748 36.78 0.07 -3.22
C GLY A 748 37.51 -1.27 -3.17
N GLU A 749 37.45 -1.94 -2.02
CA GLU A 749 38.04 -3.26 -1.75
C GLU A 749 37.56 -4.33 -2.74
N ALA A 750 36.32 -4.21 -3.22
CA ALA A 750 35.70 -5.20 -4.10
C ALA A 750 35.92 -4.92 -5.61
N SER A 751 36.61 -3.83 -5.97
CA SER A 751 36.82 -3.45 -7.38
C SER A 751 37.51 -4.54 -8.19
N GLY A 752 38.51 -5.20 -7.61
CA GLY A 752 39.25 -6.28 -8.28
C GLY A 752 38.36 -7.47 -8.65
N SER A 753 37.44 -7.85 -7.76
CA SER A 753 36.48 -8.93 -8.00
C SER A 753 35.42 -8.55 -9.04
N ALA A 754 34.92 -7.30 -8.99
CA ALA A 754 33.97 -6.77 -9.98
C ALA A 754 34.58 -6.71 -11.39
N GLU A 755 35.82 -6.22 -11.53
CA GLU A 755 36.56 -6.19 -12.79
C GLU A 755 36.84 -7.60 -13.33
N SER A 756 37.21 -8.53 -12.43
CA SER A 756 37.44 -9.93 -12.79
C SER A 756 36.18 -10.60 -13.31
N PHE A 757 35.03 -10.38 -12.66
CA PHE A 757 33.73 -10.84 -13.14
C PHE A 757 33.36 -10.22 -14.50
N ALA A 758 33.57 -8.92 -14.68
CA ALA A 758 33.29 -8.24 -15.94
C ALA A 758 34.15 -8.79 -17.10
N ALA A 759 35.39 -9.22 -16.82
CA ALA A 759 36.31 -9.79 -17.79
C ALA A 759 36.00 -11.25 -18.19
N LEU A 760 35.11 -11.94 -17.47
CA LEU A 760 34.70 -13.30 -17.78
C LEU A 760 34.01 -13.42 -19.15
N SER A 761 34.02 -14.63 -19.70
CA SER A 761 33.19 -14.94 -20.87
C SER A 761 31.70 -14.84 -20.52
N ALA A 762 30.83 -14.66 -21.51
CA ALA A 762 29.38 -14.63 -21.27
C ALA A 762 28.87 -15.95 -20.63
N GLU A 763 29.49 -17.08 -20.96
CA GLU A 763 29.17 -18.38 -20.39
C GLU A 763 29.60 -18.49 -18.92
N ASP A 764 30.79 -17.99 -18.58
CA ASP A 764 31.30 -17.97 -17.20
C ASP A 764 30.50 -17.01 -16.31
N ARG A 765 30.14 -15.82 -16.82
CA ARG A 765 29.23 -14.91 -16.10
C ARG A 765 27.89 -15.59 -15.84
N ALA A 766 27.29 -16.21 -16.86
CA ALA A 766 26.04 -16.94 -16.70
C ALA A 766 26.14 -18.07 -15.65
N ALA A 767 27.30 -18.73 -15.54
CA ALA A 767 27.54 -19.73 -14.51
C ALA A 767 27.52 -19.13 -13.09
N VAL A 768 28.24 -18.03 -12.85
CA VAL A 768 28.25 -17.33 -11.56
C VAL A 768 26.85 -16.83 -11.19
N LEU A 769 26.11 -16.30 -12.16
CA LEU A 769 24.74 -15.81 -11.94
C LEU A 769 23.76 -16.95 -11.67
N ALA A 770 23.94 -18.11 -12.30
CA ALA A 770 23.16 -19.31 -11.98
C ALA A 770 23.47 -19.81 -10.56
N PHE A 771 24.73 -19.75 -10.13
CA PHE A 771 25.10 -20.03 -8.74
C PHE A 771 24.41 -19.09 -7.76
N LEU A 772 24.50 -17.77 -7.96
CA LEU A 772 23.86 -16.78 -7.10
C LEU A 772 22.33 -16.94 -7.05
N ARG A 773 21.67 -17.16 -8.19
CA ARG A 773 20.23 -17.45 -8.24
C ARG A 773 19.85 -18.77 -7.57
N SER A 774 20.81 -19.70 -7.40
CA SER A 774 20.56 -20.96 -6.71
C SER A 774 20.60 -20.82 -5.19
N LEU A 775 21.29 -19.81 -4.65
CA LEU A 775 21.40 -19.53 -3.21
C LEU A 775 20.07 -19.03 -2.65
#